data_AF-A0A9E2QSB1-F1
#
_entry.id   AF-A0A9E2QSB1-F1
#
_cell.length_a   1.000
_cell.length_b   1.000
_cell.length_c   1.000
_cell.angle_alpha   90.00
_cell.angle_beta   90.00
_cell.angle_gamma   90.00
#
_symmetry.space_group_name_H-M   'P 1'
#
loop_
_entity.id
_entity.type
_entity.pdbx_description
1 polymer ?
#
loop_
_entity_poly.entity_id
_entity_poly.type
_entity_poly.pdbx_seq_one_letter_code
_entity_poly.pdbx_strand_id
1 'polypeptide(L)'
;MPPRPWRMGLLAGAIAAIGAPAWANPSGAQVIQGSASLQQNGATLSVTTSNGAVIHWNQFNIGVGETTRFIQPSAASQVLNRVVSGAPSEILGRLESNGRVFLINPSGVAFGRGAQVDVGALVVSTLRLSNEDFAAGRLNFGGTAAENRAAGAIRNEGSIRTASGGLVYLVAPQVENSGIIHSPEGQVLLAAGHRVTLVNPQAPEVSWEVSAPESTVVNLGEVVARRIGMHGQFVKNAGVLQATTAVVGEDGRIVLRAQRRVEQTATGQMVASGIDAQGRRKGGEIDIQAGEQVSLQGRIDASATAAVQAVVAAPAPVTTAGSAAGAGQAGTGGASQAGAPAVESAGAGASAATASLAASSPAASSGAAVGGASPQVASSSAATEVLPTAAVTEPVGASPQSAGASSGALPMAVPVSASAPAPAPSPPAPQPDPRNLLAGGVVGTGGRVRVMGREIVLGETLSIDVTGPAGGGTVLVGGDVQGASAGAPNAEWLLMARGAVIRADATEQGQGGKLILWADDAALIHGRVSARGGPQGGDGGFIETSGRQTLSVTERPDAAAPRGTGGTWLIDPYNVTIQATSGPVDYVYSDRFISGVYTQAITPTQNSATVRAGFISESLNEGTSVLITTGSSGSQAGDITVSAPIAKTEGGNATLTLRAHNNIALNANITASENRLNLVLESDSDLSGAGATVLGNRVTVDLNRGAFTATANGGRVSFAPGTTEFTLNNA
;
A
#
# COMPACT_ATOMS: atom_id res chain seq x y z
N MET A 1 -45.82 -83.84 48.70
CA MET A 1 -45.64 -83.11 47.41
C MET A 1 -45.07 -81.71 47.71
N PRO A 2 -44.45 -81.02 46.72
CA PRO A 2 -43.37 -80.03 46.91
C PRO A 2 -43.86 -78.56 46.70
N PRO A 3 -43.04 -77.49 46.47
CA PRO A 3 -41.57 -77.40 46.31
C PRO A 3 -40.82 -76.20 46.97
N ARG A 4 -39.49 -76.20 46.75
CA ARG A 4 -38.47 -75.12 46.84
C ARG A 4 -38.67 -74.03 45.74
N PRO A 5 -37.94 -72.86 45.65
CA PRO A 5 -36.52 -72.66 46.00
C PRO A 5 -36.06 -71.26 46.52
N TRP A 6 -34.73 -71.10 46.62
CA TRP A 6 -33.96 -69.93 47.10
C TRP A 6 -34.01 -68.70 46.19
N ARG A 7 -33.65 -67.53 46.75
CA ARG A 7 -32.80 -66.53 46.06
C ARG A 7 -31.74 -65.94 47.00
N MET A 8 -30.48 -66.01 46.56
CA MET A 8 -29.34 -65.31 47.15
C MET A 8 -29.41 -63.81 46.85
N GLY A 9 -28.79 -63.00 47.70
CA GLY A 9 -28.70 -61.55 47.50
C GLY A 9 -27.67 -61.16 46.44
N LEU A 10 -27.79 -59.93 45.94
CA LEU A 10 -26.75 -59.22 45.19
C LEU A 10 -26.85 -57.74 45.57
N LEU A 11 -25.92 -57.28 46.40
CA LEU A 11 -25.79 -55.88 46.77
C LEU A 11 -25.09 -55.16 45.60
N ALA A 12 -25.86 -54.54 44.72
CA ALA A 12 -25.33 -53.82 43.56
C ALA A 12 -24.69 -52.50 44.01
N GLY A 13 -23.38 -52.52 44.26
CA GLY A 13 -22.59 -51.32 44.53
C GLY A 13 -22.50 -50.44 43.28
N ALA A 14 -23.28 -49.37 43.23
CA ALA A 14 -23.19 -48.36 42.19
C ALA A 14 -21.90 -47.54 42.37
N ILE A 15 -20.81 -48.00 41.76
CA ILE A 15 -19.59 -47.19 41.62
C ILE A 15 -19.89 -46.07 40.63
N ALA A 16 -20.17 -44.88 41.16
CA ALA A 16 -20.18 -43.66 40.36
C ALA A 16 -18.75 -43.40 39.87
N ALA A 17 -18.47 -43.82 38.63
CA ALA A 17 -17.24 -43.46 37.95
C ALA A 17 -17.23 -41.94 37.72
N ILE A 18 -16.53 -41.22 38.60
CA ILE A 18 -16.24 -39.80 38.40
C ILE A 18 -15.32 -39.72 37.17
N GLY A 19 -15.92 -39.50 36.01
CA GLY A 19 -15.18 -39.29 34.77
C GLY A 19 -14.24 -38.10 34.94
N ALA A 20 -12.94 -38.33 34.80
CA ALA A 20 -11.98 -37.24 34.70
C ALA A 20 -12.40 -36.33 33.52
N PRO A 21 -12.26 -35.00 33.63
CA PRO A 21 -12.62 -34.10 32.54
C PRO A 21 -11.85 -34.48 31.27
N ALA A 22 -12.60 -34.74 30.19
CA ALA A 22 -12.03 -35.02 28.89
C ALA A 22 -11.58 -33.69 28.26
N TRP A 23 -10.28 -33.39 28.37
CA TRP A 23 -9.69 -32.20 27.77
C TRP A 23 -9.67 -32.31 26.23
N ALA A 24 -9.93 -31.21 25.54
CA ALA A 24 -9.89 -31.11 24.08
C ALA A 24 -8.46 -30.96 23.52
N ASN A 25 -7.47 -30.66 24.37
CA ASN A 25 -6.04 -30.59 24.07
C ASN A 25 -5.55 -31.69 23.09
N PRO A 26 -4.47 -31.44 22.33
CA PRO A 26 -3.95 -32.38 21.33
C PRO A 26 -3.69 -33.77 21.90
N SER A 27 -4.11 -34.80 21.18
CA SER A 27 -4.07 -36.19 21.66
C SER A 27 -3.75 -37.21 20.56
N GLY A 28 -3.34 -38.42 20.99
CA GLY A 28 -2.82 -39.44 20.09
C GLY A 28 -1.50 -39.04 19.42
N ALA A 29 -0.56 -38.53 20.21
CA ALA A 29 0.76 -38.09 19.73
C ALA A 29 1.64 -39.29 19.34
N GLN A 30 2.25 -39.22 18.16
CA GLN A 30 3.28 -40.14 17.71
C GLN A 30 4.49 -39.34 17.20
N VAL A 31 5.63 -39.47 17.88
CA VAL A 31 6.88 -38.82 17.44
C VAL A 31 7.47 -39.62 16.28
N ILE A 32 7.63 -38.97 15.14
CA ILE A 32 8.17 -39.56 13.89
C ILE A 32 9.65 -39.19 13.71
N GLN A 33 10.06 -38.00 14.18
CA GLN A 33 11.44 -37.52 14.10
C GLN A 33 11.76 -36.63 15.31
N GLY A 34 13.02 -36.67 15.76
CA GLY A 34 13.46 -35.94 16.95
C GLY A 34 12.95 -36.57 18.25
N SER A 35 12.81 -35.76 19.30
CA SER A 35 12.18 -36.17 20.56
C SER A 35 11.08 -35.19 20.98
N ALA A 36 10.06 -35.71 21.65
CA ALA A 36 9.07 -34.91 22.35
C ALA A 36 8.63 -35.62 23.64
N SER A 37 8.47 -34.87 24.73
CA SER A 37 7.83 -35.33 25.96
C SER A 37 6.59 -34.49 26.25
N LEU A 38 5.50 -35.16 26.63
CA LEU A 38 4.20 -34.55 26.88
C LEU A 38 3.86 -34.65 28.36
N GLN A 39 3.46 -33.53 28.96
CA GLN A 39 3.05 -33.45 30.36
C GLN A 39 1.74 -32.67 30.47
N GLN A 40 0.65 -33.38 30.75
CA GLN A 40 -0.63 -32.76 31.09
C GLN A 40 -0.64 -32.36 32.58
N ASN A 41 -1.00 -31.12 32.88
CA ASN A 41 -1.25 -30.63 34.23
C ASN A 41 -2.54 -29.79 34.23
N GLY A 42 -3.65 -30.39 34.69
CA GLY A 42 -4.98 -29.79 34.57
C GLY A 42 -5.32 -29.47 33.11
N ALA A 43 -5.72 -28.22 32.85
CA ALA A 43 -6.07 -27.71 31.52
C ALA A 43 -4.86 -27.48 30.59
N THR A 44 -3.63 -27.63 31.09
CA THR A 44 -2.41 -27.29 30.36
C THR A 44 -1.66 -28.54 29.89
N LEU A 45 -1.48 -28.67 28.57
CA LEU A 45 -0.54 -29.61 27.96
C LEU A 45 0.81 -28.91 27.72
N SER A 46 1.86 -29.33 28.41
CA SER A 46 3.24 -28.94 28.07
C SER A 46 3.86 -29.98 27.13
N VAL A 47 4.43 -29.54 26.02
CA VAL A 47 5.13 -30.38 25.03
C VAL A 47 6.57 -29.89 24.89
N THR A 48 7.52 -30.61 25.48
CA THR A 48 8.96 -30.27 25.37
C THR A 48 9.56 -31.03 24.19
N THR A 49 10.21 -30.34 23.25
CA THR A 49 10.70 -30.98 22.00
C THR A 49 12.18 -30.75 21.75
N SER A 50 12.80 -31.61 20.94
CA SER A 50 14.04 -31.26 20.24
C SER A 50 13.77 -30.25 19.13
N ASN A 51 14.81 -29.58 18.63
CA ASN A 51 14.71 -28.85 17.36
C ASN A 51 14.45 -29.84 16.20
N GLY A 52 13.61 -29.46 15.24
CA GLY A 52 13.26 -30.28 14.08
C GLY A 52 12.37 -31.49 14.40
N ALA A 53 11.72 -31.53 15.56
CA ALA A 53 10.83 -32.62 15.93
C ALA A 53 9.59 -32.67 15.00
N VAL A 54 9.20 -33.88 14.59
CA VAL A 54 7.97 -34.12 13.82
C VAL A 54 7.04 -35.01 14.63
N ILE A 55 5.85 -34.52 14.91
CA ILE A 55 4.82 -35.18 15.73
C ILE A 55 3.57 -35.35 14.86
N HIS A 56 3.12 -36.59 14.68
CA HIS A 56 1.79 -36.89 14.18
C HIS A 56 0.79 -36.89 15.34
N TRP A 57 -0.43 -36.43 15.09
CA TRP A 57 -1.49 -36.30 16.08
C TRP A 57 -2.78 -36.91 15.55
N ASN A 58 -3.49 -37.68 16.38
CA ASN A 58 -4.85 -38.08 16.08
C ASN A 58 -5.78 -36.86 16.08
N GLN A 59 -5.67 -35.97 17.05
CA GLN A 59 -6.35 -34.67 17.04
C GLN A 59 -5.40 -33.57 17.50
N PHE A 60 -5.59 -32.36 16.99
CA PHE A 60 -4.92 -31.16 17.48
C PHE A 60 -5.96 -30.05 17.64
N ASN A 61 -6.62 -30.05 18.80
CA ASN A 61 -7.60 -29.05 19.23
C ASN A 61 -7.13 -28.45 20.55
N ILE A 62 -7.63 -27.28 20.93
CA ILE A 62 -7.38 -26.66 22.23
C ILE A 62 -8.69 -26.02 22.68
N GLY A 63 -9.32 -26.56 23.73
CA GLY A 63 -10.62 -26.09 24.22
C GLY A 63 -10.57 -24.71 24.88
N VAL A 64 -11.74 -24.08 25.07
CA VAL A 64 -11.84 -22.80 25.80
C VAL A 64 -11.32 -22.99 27.23
N GLY A 65 -10.37 -22.14 27.64
CA GLY A 65 -9.71 -22.25 28.95
C GLY A 65 -8.56 -23.26 29.02
N GLU A 66 -8.29 -24.01 27.95
CA GLU A 66 -7.15 -24.92 27.85
C GLU A 66 -5.91 -24.20 27.31
N THR A 67 -4.73 -24.78 27.54
CA THR A 67 -3.46 -24.27 27.02
C THR A 67 -2.59 -25.41 26.52
N THR A 68 -2.12 -25.34 25.27
CA THR A 68 -1.00 -26.16 24.80
C THR A 68 0.24 -25.28 24.69
N ARG A 69 1.33 -25.68 25.35
CA ARG A 69 2.59 -24.95 25.39
C ARG A 69 3.74 -25.80 24.84
N PHE A 70 4.37 -25.34 23.77
CA PHE A 70 5.59 -25.94 23.23
C PHE A 70 6.84 -25.30 23.84
N ILE A 71 7.65 -26.13 24.50
CA ILE A 71 8.94 -25.75 25.09
C ILE A 71 10.05 -26.29 24.20
N GLN A 72 10.68 -25.40 23.43
CA GLN A 72 11.70 -25.73 22.45
C GLN A 72 13.10 -25.25 22.91
N PRO A 73 14.21 -25.79 22.37
CA PRO A 73 15.56 -25.45 22.86
C PRO A 73 15.96 -23.98 22.67
N SER A 74 15.38 -23.29 21.68
CA SER A 74 15.65 -21.88 21.39
C SER A 74 14.52 -21.25 20.56
N ALA A 75 14.49 -19.91 20.46
CA ALA A 75 13.53 -19.21 19.60
C ALA A 75 13.71 -19.50 18.09
N ALA A 76 14.89 -19.96 17.68
CA ALA A 76 15.15 -20.41 16.32
C ALA A 76 14.68 -21.85 16.05
N SER A 77 14.39 -22.62 17.10
CA SER A 77 13.97 -24.03 16.98
C SER A 77 12.57 -24.16 16.37
N GLN A 78 12.30 -25.29 15.72
CA GLN A 78 11.02 -25.58 15.08
C GLN A 78 10.47 -26.97 15.42
N VAL A 79 9.14 -27.07 15.49
CA VAL A 79 8.38 -28.33 15.62
C VAL A 79 7.29 -28.42 14.55
N LEU A 80 7.13 -29.60 13.95
CA LEU A 80 6.09 -29.92 12.97
C LEU A 80 5.01 -30.81 13.58
N ASN A 81 3.82 -30.23 13.75
CA ASN A 81 2.61 -30.96 14.17
C ASN A 81 1.79 -31.29 12.93
N ARG A 82 1.44 -32.57 12.74
CA ARG A 82 0.62 -33.02 11.60
C ARG A 82 -0.57 -33.83 12.09
N VAL A 83 -1.79 -33.43 11.74
CA VAL A 83 -3.01 -34.19 12.07
C VAL A 83 -3.24 -35.28 11.02
N VAL A 84 -3.59 -36.49 11.46
CA VAL A 84 -3.72 -37.67 10.56
C VAL A 84 -5.10 -38.34 10.55
N SER A 85 -6.04 -37.95 11.43
CA SER A 85 -7.36 -38.58 11.56
C SER A 85 -8.40 -38.14 10.52
N GLY A 86 -8.21 -36.99 9.87
CA GLY A 86 -9.20 -36.37 8.99
C GLY A 86 -10.21 -35.43 9.69
N ALA A 87 -10.04 -35.14 10.99
CA ALA A 87 -10.81 -34.09 11.67
C ALA A 87 -10.13 -32.71 11.54
N PRO A 88 -10.88 -31.60 11.37
CA PRO A 88 -10.32 -30.24 11.44
C PRO A 88 -9.73 -29.91 12.82
N SER A 89 -8.84 -28.92 12.85
CA SER A 89 -8.25 -28.40 14.10
C SER A 89 -9.04 -27.21 14.62
N GLU A 90 -9.58 -27.32 15.83
CA GLU A 90 -10.28 -26.25 16.54
C GLU A 90 -9.41 -25.69 17.67
N ILE A 91 -8.90 -24.48 17.48
CA ILE A 91 -8.07 -23.76 18.45
C ILE A 91 -8.94 -22.67 19.09
N LEU A 92 -9.51 -22.96 20.25
CA LEU A 92 -10.41 -22.07 21.00
C LEU A 92 -9.76 -21.53 22.29
N GLY A 93 -8.74 -22.22 22.81
CA GLY A 93 -7.93 -21.81 23.96
C GLY A 93 -6.61 -21.14 23.59
N ARG A 94 -5.55 -21.47 24.32
CA ARG A 94 -4.23 -20.81 24.22
C ARG A 94 -3.17 -21.75 23.62
N LEU A 95 -2.46 -21.29 22.59
CA LEU A 95 -1.30 -21.97 22.00
C LEU A 95 -0.04 -21.12 22.24
N GLU A 96 0.89 -21.62 23.04
CA GLU A 96 2.10 -20.89 23.41
C GLU A 96 3.36 -21.59 22.89
N SER A 97 4.37 -20.84 22.45
CA SER A 97 5.71 -21.38 22.20
C SER A 97 6.81 -20.33 22.27
N ASN A 98 7.97 -20.70 22.82
CA ASN A 98 9.17 -19.87 22.68
C ASN A 98 9.81 -19.96 21.28
N GLY A 99 9.52 -21.01 20.50
CA GLY A 99 10.06 -21.26 19.16
C GLY A 99 9.00 -21.21 18.05
N ARG A 100 9.34 -21.79 16.89
CA ARG A 100 8.49 -21.85 15.70
C ARG A 100 7.56 -23.06 15.76
N VAL A 101 6.27 -22.87 15.50
CA VAL A 101 5.27 -23.95 15.48
C VAL A 101 4.70 -24.09 14.08
N PHE A 102 4.83 -25.28 13.50
CA PHE A 102 4.14 -25.66 12.27
C PHE A 102 2.93 -26.54 12.66
N LEU A 103 1.76 -26.25 12.07
CA LEU A 103 0.53 -27.04 12.19
C LEU A 103 -0.02 -27.36 10.80
N ILE A 104 0.01 -28.64 10.44
CA ILE A 104 -0.47 -29.16 9.16
C ILE A 104 -1.71 -30.01 9.41
N ASN A 105 -2.88 -29.55 8.94
CA ASN A 105 -4.12 -30.31 9.00
C ASN A 105 -4.90 -30.18 7.69
N PRO A 106 -4.89 -31.21 6.80
CA PRO A 106 -5.62 -31.16 5.54
C PRO A 106 -7.12 -30.94 5.65
N SER A 107 -7.73 -31.22 6.80
CA SER A 107 -9.18 -31.08 6.99
C SER A 107 -9.61 -29.64 7.30
N GLY A 108 -8.66 -28.75 7.61
CA GLY A 108 -8.93 -27.35 7.98
C GLY A 108 -8.39 -26.97 9.37
N VAL A 109 -8.24 -25.67 9.60
CA VAL A 109 -7.83 -25.10 10.90
C VAL A 109 -8.65 -23.85 11.21
N ALA A 110 -9.28 -23.81 12.38
CA ALA A 110 -10.04 -22.67 12.88
C ALA A 110 -9.44 -22.16 14.19
N PHE A 111 -9.08 -20.87 14.24
CA PHE A 111 -8.78 -20.16 15.47
C PHE A 111 -10.05 -19.39 15.89
N GLY A 112 -10.72 -19.86 16.93
CA GLY A 112 -12.01 -19.31 17.36
C GLY A 112 -11.91 -17.97 18.09
N ARG A 113 -13.06 -17.32 18.29
CA ARG A 113 -13.13 -16.07 19.07
C ARG A 113 -12.60 -16.28 20.48
N GLY A 114 -11.69 -15.40 20.90
CA GLY A 114 -11.04 -15.49 22.20
C GLY A 114 -9.81 -16.41 22.25
N ALA A 115 -9.53 -17.18 21.19
CA ALA A 115 -8.31 -17.96 21.09
C ALA A 115 -7.07 -17.04 21.06
N GLN A 116 -6.00 -17.49 21.71
CA GLN A 116 -4.74 -16.75 21.81
C GLN A 116 -3.59 -17.63 21.33
N VAL A 117 -2.84 -17.18 20.33
CA VAL A 117 -1.64 -17.86 19.85
C VAL A 117 -0.46 -16.93 20.06
N ASP A 118 0.46 -17.28 20.96
CA ASP A 118 1.62 -16.47 21.32
C ASP A 118 2.90 -17.31 21.08
N VAL A 119 3.55 -17.12 19.93
CA VAL A 119 4.65 -18.01 19.47
C VAL A 119 5.88 -17.26 18.93
N GLY A 120 7.03 -17.93 18.79
CA GLY A 120 8.19 -17.35 18.09
C GLY A 120 7.94 -17.15 16.58
N ALA A 121 7.27 -18.12 15.95
CA ALA A 121 6.67 -18.02 14.63
C ALA A 121 5.56 -19.06 14.46
N LEU A 122 4.61 -18.81 13.56
CA LEU A 122 3.52 -19.72 13.23
C LEU A 122 3.52 -20.05 11.72
N VAL A 123 3.40 -21.33 11.38
CA VAL A 123 3.12 -21.77 10.01
C VAL A 123 1.94 -22.74 10.06
N VAL A 124 0.81 -22.36 9.48
CA VAL A 124 -0.40 -23.18 9.41
C VAL A 124 -0.66 -23.54 7.97
N SER A 125 -0.89 -24.82 7.68
CA SER A 125 -1.25 -25.23 6.33
C SER A 125 -2.27 -26.36 6.28
N THR A 126 -3.22 -26.26 5.35
CA THR A 126 -4.10 -27.38 4.97
C THR A 126 -3.56 -28.11 3.75
N LEU A 127 -2.65 -27.50 3.01
CA LEU A 127 -1.79 -28.21 2.07
C LEU A 127 -0.71 -28.99 2.82
N ARG A 128 -0.31 -30.15 2.28
CA ARG A 128 0.74 -30.99 2.88
C ARG A 128 2.13 -30.35 2.76
N LEU A 129 2.97 -30.55 3.77
CA LEU A 129 4.41 -30.31 3.73
C LEU A 129 5.12 -31.64 3.98
N SER A 130 6.14 -31.98 3.18
CA SER A 130 6.93 -33.20 3.34
C SER A 130 7.87 -33.10 4.57
N ASN A 131 8.29 -34.22 5.14
CA ASN A 131 9.26 -34.20 6.24
C ASN A 131 10.65 -33.76 5.74
N GLU A 132 11.00 -34.14 4.51
CA GLU A 132 12.25 -33.82 3.82
C GLU A 132 12.33 -32.32 3.47
N ASP A 133 11.21 -31.73 3.06
CA ASP A 133 11.09 -30.29 2.84
C ASP A 133 11.18 -29.51 4.15
N PHE A 134 10.44 -29.92 5.19
CA PHE A 134 10.54 -29.33 6.53
C PHE A 134 11.96 -29.40 7.12
N ALA A 135 12.61 -30.56 7.04
CA ALA A 135 13.97 -30.77 7.54
C ALA A 135 15.01 -29.94 6.78
N ALA A 136 14.78 -29.68 5.49
CA ALA A 136 15.62 -28.82 4.65
C ALA A 136 15.24 -27.32 4.70
N GLY A 137 14.23 -26.94 5.49
CA GLY A 137 13.71 -25.56 5.54
C GLY A 137 13.01 -25.09 4.26
N ARG A 138 12.67 -26.00 3.34
CA ARG A 138 11.93 -25.70 2.12
C ARG A 138 10.44 -25.63 2.42
N LEU A 139 9.81 -24.54 2.00
CA LEU A 139 8.39 -24.28 2.24
C LEU A 139 7.58 -24.62 0.98
N ASN A 140 7.58 -25.91 0.65
CA ASN A 140 6.88 -26.50 -0.49
C ASN A 140 5.57 -27.13 -0.01
N PHE A 141 4.46 -26.43 -0.19
CA PHE A 141 3.15 -26.89 0.24
C PHE A 141 2.36 -27.49 -0.92
N GLY A 142 2.00 -28.77 -0.80
CA GLY A 142 1.16 -29.51 -1.73
C GLY A 142 1.33 -31.02 -1.61
N GLY A 143 0.31 -31.76 -2.04
CA GLY A 143 0.29 -33.22 -2.22
C GLY A 143 -0.17 -33.59 -3.62
N THR A 144 -0.94 -34.67 -3.74
CA THR A 144 -1.58 -35.05 -5.01
C THR A 144 -2.68 -34.07 -5.40
N ALA A 145 -3.04 -34.01 -6.68
CA ALA A 145 -4.10 -33.11 -7.15
C ALA A 145 -5.49 -33.42 -6.55
N ALA A 146 -5.74 -34.64 -6.05
CA ALA A 146 -6.96 -34.97 -5.32
C ALA A 146 -6.91 -34.42 -3.89
N GLU A 147 -5.79 -34.61 -3.19
CA GLU A 147 -5.57 -34.11 -1.82
C GLU A 147 -5.64 -32.58 -1.76
N ASN A 148 -5.05 -31.88 -2.73
CA ASN A 148 -5.04 -30.42 -2.76
C ASN A 148 -6.45 -29.82 -2.99
N ARG A 149 -7.32 -30.54 -3.71
CA ARG A 149 -8.74 -30.16 -3.91
C ARG A 149 -9.62 -30.45 -2.70
N ALA A 150 -9.24 -31.45 -1.90
CA ALA A 150 -9.95 -31.82 -0.67
C ALA A 150 -9.47 -31.04 0.56
N ALA A 151 -8.45 -30.19 0.43
CA ALA A 151 -7.87 -29.45 1.54
C ALA A 151 -8.84 -28.37 2.06
N GLY A 152 -9.06 -28.36 3.37
CA GLY A 152 -9.96 -27.43 4.05
C GLY A 152 -9.46 -25.99 4.10
N ALA A 153 -10.29 -25.10 4.65
CA ALA A 153 -9.97 -23.69 4.85
C ALA A 153 -9.15 -23.43 6.12
N ILE A 154 -8.50 -22.26 6.19
CA ILE A 154 -8.00 -21.66 7.42
C ILE A 154 -8.88 -20.45 7.76
N ARG A 155 -9.40 -20.39 8.99
CA ARG A 155 -10.12 -19.21 9.50
C ARG A 155 -9.49 -18.73 10.81
N ASN A 156 -9.22 -17.43 10.93
CA ASN A 156 -8.81 -16.79 12.18
C ASN A 156 -9.86 -15.77 12.63
N GLU A 157 -10.58 -16.10 13.70
CA GLU A 157 -11.42 -15.18 14.49
C GLU A 157 -10.76 -14.82 15.84
N GLY A 158 -9.57 -15.37 16.12
CA GLY A 158 -8.82 -15.21 17.36
C GLY A 158 -7.71 -14.16 17.24
N SER A 159 -6.75 -14.24 18.15
CA SER A 159 -5.58 -13.36 18.19
C SER A 159 -4.29 -14.16 18.02
N ILE A 160 -3.62 -13.99 16.89
CA ILE A 160 -2.30 -14.58 16.61
C ILE A 160 -1.23 -13.50 16.81
N ARG A 161 -0.26 -13.77 17.67
CA ARG A 161 0.88 -12.90 17.96
C ARG A 161 2.20 -13.64 17.80
N THR A 162 3.22 -12.92 17.36
CA THR A 162 4.60 -13.40 17.43
C THR A 162 5.51 -12.47 18.21
N ALA A 163 6.66 -13.00 18.63
CA ALA A 163 7.81 -12.17 18.97
C ALA A 163 8.19 -11.22 17.81
N SER A 164 8.90 -10.13 18.14
CA SER A 164 9.40 -9.17 17.14
C SER A 164 10.36 -9.86 16.15
N GLY A 165 10.19 -9.59 14.85
CA GLY A 165 10.90 -10.28 13.77
C GLY A 165 10.43 -11.71 13.49
N GLY A 166 9.32 -12.15 14.12
CA GLY A 166 8.68 -13.45 13.86
C GLY A 166 8.00 -13.54 12.49
N LEU A 167 7.27 -14.62 12.25
CA LEU A 167 6.43 -14.75 11.06
C LEU A 167 5.14 -15.52 11.31
N VAL A 168 4.10 -15.23 10.52
CA VAL A 168 2.82 -15.96 10.49
C VAL A 168 2.45 -16.28 9.04
N TYR A 169 2.59 -17.54 8.64
CA TYR A 169 2.21 -18.00 7.30
C TYR A 169 0.95 -18.89 7.40
N LEU A 170 -0.14 -18.49 6.72
CA LEU A 170 -1.38 -19.26 6.61
C LEU A 170 -1.57 -19.70 5.15
N VAL A 171 -1.56 -21.01 4.89
CA VAL A 171 -1.52 -21.59 3.53
C VAL A 171 -2.62 -22.62 3.33
N ALA A 172 -3.58 -22.36 2.45
CA ALA A 172 -4.72 -23.26 2.19
C ALA A 172 -5.31 -23.01 0.80
N PRO A 173 -6.34 -23.75 0.35
CA PRO A 173 -7.17 -23.27 -0.77
C PRO A 173 -7.96 -22.00 -0.42
N GLN A 174 -8.39 -21.83 0.84
CA GLN A 174 -9.11 -20.65 1.32
C GLN A 174 -8.55 -20.18 2.67
N VAL A 175 -8.25 -18.89 2.78
CA VAL A 175 -7.73 -18.25 4.00
C VAL A 175 -8.59 -17.03 4.36
N GLU A 176 -9.12 -17.00 5.57
CA GLU A 176 -9.92 -15.89 6.09
C GLU A 176 -9.36 -15.39 7.44
N ASN A 177 -9.16 -14.07 7.56
CA ASN A 177 -8.82 -13.40 8.81
C ASN A 177 -9.91 -12.39 9.18
N SER A 178 -10.67 -12.65 10.24
CA SER A 178 -11.60 -11.71 10.88
C SER A 178 -11.16 -11.28 12.29
N GLY A 179 -10.16 -11.98 12.85
CA GLY A 179 -9.47 -11.62 14.09
C GLY A 179 -8.23 -10.75 13.86
N ILE A 180 -7.24 -10.91 14.74
CA ILE A 180 -6.00 -10.11 14.74
C ILE A 180 -4.79 -11.01 14.45
N ILE A 181 -3.90 -10.56 13.56
CA ILE A 181 -2.56 -11.13 13.35
C ILE A 181 -1.53 -10.03 13.59
N HIS A 182 -0.66 -10.18 14.59
CA HIS A 182 0.28 -9.14 15.03
C HIS A 182 1.70 -9.70 15.15
N SER A 183 2.56 -9.37 14.17
CA SER A 183 3.95 -9.83 14.04
C SER A 183 4.91 -8.64 13.84
N PRO A 184 5.17 -7.83 14.89
CA PRO A 184 5.98 -6.60 14.79
C PRO A 184 7.36 -6.86 14.18
N GLU A 185 7.82 -5.97 13.29
CA GLU A 185 9.08 -6.11 12.52
C GLU A 185 9.22 -7.40 11.68
N GLY A 186 8.23 -8.28 11.75
CA GLY A 186 8.17 -9.60 11.14
C GLY A 186 7.36 -9.63 9.85
N GLN A 187 6.90 -10.82 9.49
CA GLN A 187 6.26 -11.10 8.21
C GLN A 187 4.95 -11.86 8.37
N VAL A 188 3.89 -11.43 7.68
CA VAL A 188 2.63 -12.18 7.55
C VAL A 188 2.40 -12.53 6.10
N LEU A 189 2.10 -13.81 5.82
CA LEU A 189 1.71 -14.29 4.50
C LEU A 189 0.38 -15.05 4.61
N LEU A 190 -0.61 -14.59 3.84
CA LEU A 190 -1.87 -15.29 3.63
C LEU A 190 -1.89 -15.79 2.19
N ALA A 191 -1.78 -17.09 1.96
CA ALA A 191 -1.65 -17.68 0.63
C ALA A 191 -2.76 -18.69 0.34
N ALA A 192 -3.54 -18.41 -0.71
CA ALA A 192 -4.61 -19.24 -1.23
C ALA A 192 -4.19 -19.97 -2.53
N GLY A 193 -4.16 -21.30 -2.51
CA GLY A 193 -3.82 -22.10 -3.69
C GLY A 193 -3.92 -23.61 -3.45
N HIS A 194 -3.65 -24.39 -4.50
CA HIS A 194 -3.56 -25.86 -4.42
C HIS A 194 -2.12 -26.37 -4.31
N ARG A 195 -1.14 -25.55 -4.69
CA ARG A 195 0.28 -25.71 -4.39
C ARG A 195 0.87 -24.33 -4.17
N VAL A 196 1.71 -24.20 -3.15
CA VAL A 196 2.35 -22.93 -2.76
C VAL A 196 3.80 -23.22 -2.41
N THR A 197 4.72 -22.56 -3.10
CA THR A 197 6.17 -22.73 -2.90
C THR A 197 6.76 -21.39 -2.49
N LEU A 198 7.60 -21.37 -1.44
CA LEU A 198 8.38 -20.19 -1.04
C LEU A 198 9.89 -20.48 -1.23
N VAL A 199 10.47 -19.89 -2.28
CA VAL A 199 11.87 -19.98 -2.71
C VAL A 199 12.75 -19.03 -1.90
N ASN A 200 12.25 -17.83 -1.57
CA ASN A 200 12.93 -16.88 -0.70
C ASN A 200 12.04 -16.51 0.49
N PRO A 201 12.18 -17.16 1.66
CA PRO A 201 11.44 -16.80 2.87
C PRO A 201 11.76 -15.41 3.45
N GLN A 202 12.78 -14.69 2.95
CA GLN A 202 13.07 -13.29 3.33
C GLN A 202 12.38 -12.27 2.39
N ALA A 203 11.98 -12.71 1.19
CA ALA A 203 11.17 -11.95 0.24
C ALA A 203 10.12 -12.89 -0.38
N PRO A 204 9.04 -13.24 0.35
CA PRO A 204 8.15 -14.37 0.05
C PRO A 204 7.22 -14.19 -1.18
N GLU A 205 7.57 -13.31 -2.12
CA GLU A 205 6.82 -12.96 -3.35
C GLU A 205 6.86 -14.05 -4.45
N VAL A 206 6.97 -15.30 -4.03
CA VAL A 206 7.55 -16.40 -4.83
C VAL A 206 6.56 -17.04 -5.81
N SER A 207 7.12 -17.44 -6.96
CA SER A 207 6.59 -18.38 -7.95
C SER A 207 5.58 -19.42 -7.43
N TRP A 208 4.35 -19.23 -7.90
CA TRP A 208 3.20 -20.14 -7.82
C TRP A 208 3.22 -21.13 -8.98
N GLU A 209 2.80 -22.37 -8.73
CA GLU A 209 2.53 -23.35 -9.79
C GLU A 209 1.22 -24.09 -9.50
N VAL A 210 0.34 -24.17 -10.51
CA VAL A 210 -1.02 -24.75 -10.48
C VAL A 210 -2.05 -23.95 -9.67
N SER A 211 -2.78 -23.12 -10.41
CA SER A 211 -4.03 -22.45 -10.01
C SER A 211 -5.17 -23.44 -9.73
N ALA A 212 -6.10 -23.04 -8.86
CA ALA A 212 -7.44 -23.61 -8.81
C ALA A 212 -8.47 -22.46 -8.69
N PRO A 213 -9.59 -22.51 -9.42
CA PRO A 213 -10.41 -21.34 -9.75
C PRO A 213 -11.03 -20.63 -8.54
N GLU A 214 -11.19 -21.30 -7.40
CA GLU A 214 -11.89 -20.79 -6.22
C GLU A 214 -10.95 -20.40 -5.05
N SER A 215 -9.64 -20.29 -5.27
CA SER A 215 -8.70 -20.06 -4.16
C SER A 215 -8.73 -18.59 -3.68
N THR A 216 -9.26 -18.34 -2.48
CA THR A 216 -9.51 -16.98 -1.95
C THR A 216 -8.70 -16.64 -0.70
N VAL A 217 -8.18 -15.41 -0.64
CA VAL A 217 -7.72 -14.78 0.61
C VAL A 217 -8.65 -13.62 0.96
N VAL A 218 -9.17 -13.60 2.19
CA VAL A 218 -10.02 -12.52 2.70
C VAL A 218 -9.47 -12.00 4.04
N ASN A 219 -9.23 -10.68 4.12
CA ASN A 219 -9.00 -9.99 5.38
C ASN A 219 -10.20 -9.08 5.71
N LEU A 220 -10.89 -9.40 6.80
CA LEU A 220 -11.95 -8.61 7.43
C LEU A 220 -11.46 -7.96 8.74
N GLY A 221 -10.44 -8.55 9.38
CA GLY A 221 -9.86 -8.10 10.64
C GLY A 221 -8.58 -7.29 10.47
N GLU A 222 -7.64 -7.45 11.40
CA GLU A 222 -6.41 -6.67 11.49
C GLU A 222 -5.17 -7.54 11.21
N VAL A 223 -4.25 -7.05 10.38
CA VAL A 223 -2.92 -7.64 10.17
C VAL A 223 -1.86 -6.56 10.35
N VAL A 224 -0.97 -6.73 11.33
CA VAL A 224 0.15 -5.84 11.63
C VAL A 224 1.47 -6.59 11.49
N ALA A 225 2.37 -6.07 10.66
CA ALA A 225 3.72 -6.60 10.47
C ALA A 225 4.68 -5.51 9.98
N ARG A 226 5.91 -5.87 9.58
CA ARG A 226 6.71 -5.04 8.64
C ARG A 226 6.47 -5.44 7.20
N ARG A 227 6.22 -6.72 6.91
CA ARG A 227 5.91 -7.21 5.56
C ARG A 227 4.61 -8.03 5.57
N ILE A 228 3.65 -7.66 4.73
CA ILE A 228 2.35 -8.34 4.59
C ILE A 228 2.18 -8.79 3.14
N GLY A 229 1.92 -10.07 2.91
CA GLY A 229 1.56 -10.64 1.62
C GLY A 229 0.19 -11.30 1.64
N MET A 230 -0.65 -11.04 0.65
CA MET A 230 -1.89 -11.78 0.40
C MET A 230 -1.92 -12.24 -1.07
N HIS A 231 -1.99 -13.55 -1.29
CA HIS A 231 -1.78 -14.16 -2.60
C HIS A 231 -2.90 -15.17 -2.92
N GLY A 232 -3.54 -15.11 -4.09
CA GLY A 232 -4.63 -16.06 -4.44
C GLY A 232 -5.16 -15.96 -5.88
N GLN A 233 -6.30 -16.59 -6.17
CA GLN A 233 -7.11 -16.19 -7.35
C GLN A 233 -7.83 -14.89 -7.09
N PHE A 234 -8.43 -14.80 -5.91
CA PHE A 234 -9.16 -13.65 -5.41
C PHE A 234 -8.54 -13.21 -4.09
N VAL A 235 -8.23 -11.92 -3.98
CA VAL A 235 -7.72 -11.30 -2.76
C VAL A 235 -8.65 -10.16 -2.38
N LYS A 236 -9.22 -10.20 -1.17
CA LYS A 236 -10.14 -9.18 -0.67
C LYS A 236 -9.64 -8.58 0.65
N ASN A 237 -9.55 -7.26 0.72
CA ASN A 237 -9.34 -6.52 1.96
C ASN A 237 -10.56 -5.64 2.30
N ALA A 238 -11.14 -5.89 3.47
CA ALA A 238 -12.18 -5.07 4.07
C ALA A 238 -11.83 -4.61 5.50
N GLY A 239 -10.75 -5.15 6.08
CA GLY A 239 -10.17 -4.72 7.35
C GLY A 239 -8.88 -3.91 7.18
N VAL A 240 -7.99 -4.01 8.15
CA VAL A 240 -6.75 -3.22 8.24
C VAL A 240 -5.53 -4.08 7.91
N LEU A 241 -4.68 -3.59 7.01
CA LEU A 241 -3.32 -4.09 6.78
C LEU A 241 -2.33 -2.97 7.14
N GLN A 242 -1.51 -3.16 8.16
CA GLN A 242 -0.54 -2.18 8.63
C GLN A 242 0.88 -2.75 8.56
N ALA A 243 1.66 -2.28 7.60
CA ALA A 243 3.05 -2.63 7.41
C ALA A 243 3.94 -1.45 7.83
N THR A 244 4.46 -1.47 9.05
CA THR A 244 5.24 -0.35 9.60
C THR A 244 6.48 -0.85 10.31
N THR A 245 7.58 -0.09 10.23
CA THR A 245 8.85 -0.41 10.90
C THR A 245 9.42 0.78 11.66
N ALA A 246 10.15 0.51 12.73
CA ALA A 246 11.01 1.46 13.43
C ALA A 246 12.50 1.26 13.10
N VAL A 247 12.85 0.36 12.17
CA VAL A 247 14.23 0.04 11.79
C VAL A 247 14.73 1.04 10.74
N VAL A 248 15.82 1.74 11.07
CA VAL A 248 16.49 2.71 10.18
C VAL A 248 16.90 2.05 8.87
N GLY A 249 16.50 2.64 7.74
CA GLY A 249 16.80 2.15 6.39
C GLY A 249 15.82 1.10 5.85
N GLU A 250 14.90 0.58 6.67
CA GLU A 250 13.90 -0.40 6.23
C GLU A 250 12.55 0.26 5.84
N ASP A 251 11.77 -0.49 5.06
CA ASP A 251 10.43 -0.14 4.65
C ASP A 251 9.40 -1.15 5.14
N GLY A 252 8.28 -0.61 5.64
CA GLY A 252 7.04 -1.36 5.74
C GLY A 252 6.46 -1.62 4.35
N ARG A 253 6.05 -2.86 4.07
CA ARG A 253 5.59 -3.28 2.74
C ARG A 253 4.35 -4.16 2.74
N ILE A 254 3.39 -3.82 1.88
CA ILE A 254 2.15 -4.60 1.63
C ILE A 254 2.17 -5.09 0.18
N VAL A 255 1.84 -6.37 -0.04
CA VAL A 255 1.72 -6.98 -1.37
C VAL A 255 0.39 -7.72 -1.48
N LEU A 256 -0.48 -7.30 -2.40
CA LEU A 256 -1.66 -8.06 -2.81
C LEU A 256 -1.45 -8.59 -4.24
N ARG A 257 -1.44 -9.92 -4.41
CA ARG A 257 -1.32 -10.53 -5.75
C ARG A 257 -2.43 -11.54 -6.03
N ALA A 258 -3.24 -11.25 -7.04
CA ALA A 258 -4.33 -12.11 -7.48
C ALA A 258 -4.10 -12.58 -8.92
N GLN A 259 -4.42 -13.83 -9.23
CA GLN A 259 -4.46 -14.26 -10.64
C GLN A 259 -5.70 -13.74 -11.38
N ARG A 260 -6.82 -13.54 -10.67
CA ARG A 260 -8.05 -12.96 -11.23
C ARG A 260 -8.29 -11.56 -10.69
N ARG A 261 -8.66 -11.40 -9.42
CA ARG A 261 -9.12 -10.11 -8.89
C ARG A 261 -8.58 -9.74 -7.52
N VAL A 262 -8.16 -8.47 -7.38
CA VAL A 262 -7.99 -7.80 -6.08
C VAL A 262 -9.17 -6.87 -5.82
N GLU A 263 -9.72 -6.92 -4.61
CA GLU A 263 -10.81 -6.05 -4.14
C GLU A 263 -10.44 -5.40 -2.80
N GLN A 264 -10.36 -4.07 -2.74
CA GLN A 264 -10.39 -3.31 -1.49
C GLN A 264 -11.75 -2.62 -1.36
N THR A 265 -12.44 -2.86 -0.25
CA THR A 265 -13.76 -2.25 0.02
C THR A 265 -13.63 -0.88 0.69
N ALA A 266 -14.72 -0.13 0.81
CA ALA A 266 -14.74 1.19 1.46
C ALA A 266 -14.26 1.20 2.92
N THR A 267 -14.39 0.08 3.65
CA THR A 267 -13.86 -0.05 5.03
C THR A 267 -12.41 -0.49 5.06
N GLY A 268 -11.87 -1.00 3.94
CA GLY A 268 -10.51 -1.50 3.84
C GLY A 268 -9.48 -0.38 4.01
N GLN A 269 -8.45 -0.66 4.80
CA GLN A 269 -7.32 0.23 5.01
C GLN A 269 -6.00 -0.50 4.75
N MET A 270 -5.08 0.19 4.09
CA MET A 270 -3.68 -0.21 3.94
C MET A 270 -2.80 0.95 4.38
N VAL A 271 -1.86 0.68 5.30
CA VAL A 271 -0.92 1.67 5.82
C VAL A 271 0.49 1.12 5.72
N ALA A 272 1.38 1.81 5.02
CA ALA A 272 2.79 1.42 4.86
C ALA A 272 3.73 2.57 5.22
N SER A 273 4.64 2.38 6.18
CA SER A 273 5.65 3.40 6.54
C SER A 273 7.03 2.78 6.79
N GLY A 274 8.08 3.53 6.44
CA GLY A 274 9.48 3.17 6.67
C GLY A 274 10.24 4.24 7.45
N ILE A 275 11.52 3.97 7.70
CA ILE A 275 12.47 4.93 8.26
C ILE A 275 13.63 5.08 7.26
N ASP A 276 13.98 6.31 6.89
CA ASP A 276 15.10 6.55 5.97
C ASP A 276 16.46 6.33 6.64
N ALA A 277 17.55 6.38 5.87
CA ALA A 277 18.91 6.17 6.38
C ALA A 277 19.36 7.25 7.39
N GLN A 278 18.65 8.37 7.48
CA GLN A 278 18.88 9.48 8.41
C GLN A 278 18.01 9.36 9.67
N GLY A 279 17.22 8.30 9.82
CA GLY A 279 16.32 8.10 10.96
C GLY A 279 15.00 8.85 10.86
N ARG A 280 14.66 9.46 9.72
CA ARG A 280 13.40 10.20 9.51
C ARG A 280 12.30 9.27 9.04
N ARG A 281 11.05 9.52 9.45
CA ARG A 281 9.88 8.78 8.98
C ARG A 281 9.62 9.05 7.49
N LYS A 282 9.46 8.00 6.68
CA LYS A 282 9.08 8.04 5.26
C LYS A 282 7.88 7.13 5.00
N GLY A 283 7.24 7.29 3.84
CA GLY A 283 6.25 6.32 3.38
C GLY A 283 6.88 4.98 2.99
N GLY A 284 6.11 3.89 3.13
CA GLY A 284 6.52 2.54 2.75
C GLY A 284 6.14 2.17 1.32
N GLU A 285 6.02 0.87 1.03
CA GLU A 285 5.63 0.36 -0.29
C GLU A 285 4.33 -0.46 -0.26
N ILE A 286 3.41 -0.19 -1.19
CA ILE A 286 2.17 -0.96 -1.38
C ILE A 286 2.11 -1.41 -2.84
N ASP A 287 2.12 -2.72 -3.06
CA ASP A 287 2.08 -3.35 -4.38
C ASP A 287 0.78 -4.14 -4.56
N ILE A 288 -0.05 -3.75 -5.53
CA ILE A 288 -1.33 -4.37 -5.84
C ILE A 288 -1.30 -4.84 -7.29
N GLN A 289 -1.46 -6.14 -7.53
CA GLN A 289 -1.46 -6.71 -8.86
C GLN A 289 -2.53 -7.78 -9.04
N ALA A 290 -3.31 -7.68 -10.12
CA ALA A 290 -4.26 -8.70 -10.56
C ALA A 290 -4.02 -9.12 -12.03
N GLY A 291 -4.32 -10.36 -12.38
CA GLY A 291 -4.29 -10.79 -13.79
C GLY A 291 -5.51 -10.35 -14.62
N GLU A 292 -6.66 -10.11 -13.98
CA GLU A 292 -7.85 -9.58 -14.66
C GLU A 292 -8.25 -8.20 -14.11
N GLN A 293 -8.65 -8.10 -12.84
CA GLN A 293 -9.31 -6.89 -12.32
C GLN A 293 -8.76 -6.40 -10.97
N VAL A 294 -8.60 -5.09 -10.82
CA VAL A 294 -8.37 -4.45 -9.52
C VAL A 294 -9.51 -3.47 -9.24
N SER A 295 -10.17 -3.60 -8.09
CA SER A 295 -11.19 -2.65 -7.62
C SER A 295 -10.79 -2.11 -6.25
N LEU A 296 -10.60 -0.79 -6.13
CA LEU A 296 -10.11 -0.13 -4.92
C LEU A 296 -11.10 0.93 -4.40
N GLN A 297 -11.30 0.91 -3.10
CA GLN A 297 -12.07 1.86 -2.31
C GLN A 297 -11.39 2.05 -0.94
N GLY A 298 -11.87 2.99 -0.12
CA GLY A 298 -11.32 3.19 1.22
C GLY A 298 -9.93 3.85 1.21
N ARG A 299 -9.04 3.47 2.13
CA ARG A 299 -7.76 4.16 2.36
C ARG A 299 -6.55 3.33 1.95
N ILE A 300 -5.64 3.92 1.19
CA ILE A 300 -4.30 3.42 0.91
C ILE A 300 -3.32 4.54 1.26
N ASP A 301 -2.55 4.36 2.33
CA ASP A 301 -1.66 5.39 2.88
C ASP A 301 -0.22 4.88 2.93
N ALA A 302 0.62 5.45 2.08
CA ALA A 302 2.07 5.35 2.16
C ALA A 302 2.68 6.76 2.19
N SER A 303 2.10 7.67 2.98
CA SER A 303 2.65 9.00 3.25
C SER A 303 3.79 8.96 4.29
N ALA A 304 4.65 9.98 4.34
CA ALA A 304 5.68 10.11 5.38
C ALA A 304 5.10 10.37 6.77
N THR A 305 3.91 10.97 6.82
CA THR A 305 3.14 11.24 8.03
C THR A 305 2.31 10.06 8.48
N ALA A 306 2.05 9.07 7.59
CA ALA A 306 1.23 7.87 7.77
C ALA A 306 1.23 7.42 9.23
N ALA A 307 0.17 7.78 9.95
CA ALA A 307 0.16 7.56 11.38
C ALA A 307 0.20 6.05 11.62
N VAL A 308 1.19 5.59 12.39
CA VAL A 308 0.95 4.42 13.25
C VAL A 308 -0.21 4.88 14.13
N GLN A 309 -1.44 4.51 13.75
CA GLN A 309 -2.51 4.47 14.72
C GLN A 309 -2.02 3.47 15.74
N ALA A 310 -1.51 3.99 16.86
CA ALA A 310 -1.30 3.18 18.03
C ALA A 310 -2.68 2.64 18.36
N VAL A 311 -2.92 1.37 18.02
CA VAL A 311 -4.07 0.63 18.50
C VAL A 311 -3.87 0.54 20.00
N VAL A 312 -4.36 1.57 20.69
CA VAL A 312 -4.58 1.54 22.12
C VAL A 312 -5.74 0.58 22.32
N ALA A 313 -5.40 -0.71 22.26
CA ALA A 313 -6.14 -1.74 22.94
C ALA A 313 -6.09 -1.34 24.42
N ALA A 314 -7.07 -0.54 24.85
CA ALA A 314 -7.27 -0.27 26.24
C ALA A 314 -7.36 -1.63 26.94
N PRO A 315 -6.48 -1.95 27.90
CA PRO A 315 -6.61 -3.18 28.64
C PRO A 315 -8.00 -3.16 29.27
N ALA A 316 -8.81 -4.18 28.97
CA ALA A 316 -10.11 -4.33 29.61
C ALA A 316 -9.88 -4.23 31.13
N PRO A 317 -10.69 -3.43 31.86
CA PRO A 317 -10.43 -3.17 33.27
C PRO A 317 -10.40 -4.50 34.02
N VAL A 318 -9.24 -4.84 34.58
CA VAL A 318 -9.07 -6.04 35.39
C VAL A 318 -9.85 -5.85 36.67
N THR A 319 -11.08 -6.36 36.71
CA THR A 319 -11.89 -6.40 37.93
C THR A 319 -11.32 -7.45 38.86
N THR A 320 -10.35 -7.05 39.68
CA THR A 320 -9.88 -7.85 40.83
C THR A 320 -11.04 -7.99 41.82
N ALA A 321 -11.67 -9.16 41.83
CA ALA A 321 -12.65 -9.54 42.84
C ALA A 321 -11.96 -9.77 44.20
N GLY A 322 -11.59 -8.67 44.88
CA GLY A 322 -11.01 -8.67 46.22
C GLY A 322 -12.11 -8.62 47.29
N SER A 323 -12.40 -9.77 47.90
CA SER A 323 -13.29 -9.83 49.07
C SER A 323 -12.58 -9.30 50.32
N ALA A 324 -13.10 -8.24 50.94
CA ALA A 324 -12.80 -7.87 52.32
C ALA A 324 -14.03 -7.20 52.95
N ALA A 325 -14.44 -7.70 54.12
CA ALA A 325 -15.56 -7.15 54.90
C ALA A 325 -15.04 -6.32 56.09
N GLY A 326 -15.86 -5.38 56.57
CA GLY A 326 -15.84 -4.99 58.00
C GLY A 326 -15.63 -3.51 58.33
N ALA A 327 -16.73 -2.89 58.78
CA ALA A 327 -16.83 -1.85 59.82
C ALA A 327 -16.20 -0.45 59.65
N GLY A 328 -16.99 0.59 59.97
CA GLY A 328 -16.53 1.97 60.17
C GLY A 328 -17.66 2.99 59.99
N GLN A 329 -17.99 3.78 61.01
CA GLN A 329 -19.22 4.59 61.09
C GLN A 329 -18.94 6.11 61.09
N ALA A 330 -19.96 6.89 60.69
CA ALA A 330 -20.23 8.31 60.99
C ALA A 330 -19.46 9.43 60.25
N GLY A 331 -20.18 10.52 59.88
CA GLY A 331 -19.56 11.72 59.28
C GLY A 331 -20.37 12.63 58.34
N THR A 332 -21.70 12.72 58.48
CA THR A 332 -22.57 13.92 58.26
C THR A 332 -22.17 15.07 57.31
N GLY A 333 -23.06 15.46 56.37
CA GLY A 333 -23.22 16.87 55.93
C GLY A 333 -23.76 17.16 54.51
N GLY A 334 -25.03 17.60 54.38
CA GLY A 334 -25.61 18.32 53.22
C GLY A 334 -25.84 17.49 51.93
N ALA A 335 -27.06 17.18 51.49
CA ALA A 335 -28.08 18.08 50.89
C ALA A 335 -27.53 18.86 49.66
N SER A 336 -28.09 18.77 48.43
CA SER A 336 -29.47 18.39 48.06
C SER A 336 -29.60 17.71 46.67
N GLN A 337 -30.58 16.79 46.63
CA GLN A 337 -31.58 16.45 45.60
C GLN A 337 -31.45 17.09 44.20
N ALA A 338 -31.39 16.32 43.11
CA ALA A 338 -32.41 15.45 42.49
C ALA A 338 -33.30 16.22 41.47
N GLY A 339 -33.62 15.67 40.28
CA GLY A 339 -33.19 14.37 39.74
C GLY A 339 -33.57 14.15 38.26
N ALA A 340 -33.14 13.02 37.71
CA ALA A 340 -33.73 12.38 36.52
C ALA A 340 -35.07 11.70 36.90
N PRO A 341 -35.97 11.27 35.98
CA PRO A 341 -35.70 10.35 34.84
C PRO A 341 -36.44 10.83 33.55
N ALA A 342 -36.71 10.08 32.47
CA ALA A 342 -36.43 8.70 32.02
C ALA A 342 -36.24 8.74 30.47
N VAL A 343 -35.35 7.96 29.86
CA VAL A 343 -35.68 6.72 29.11
C VAL A 343 -36.92 6.80 28.20
N GLU A 344 -36.72 6.76 26.88
CA GLU A 344 -37.43 5.82 25.99
C GLU A 344 -36.67 5.58 24.67
N SER A 345 -37.10 4.58 23.89
CA SER A 345 -36.27 3.89 22.89
C SER A 345 -36.98 3.64 21.55
N ALA A 346 -36.17 3.18 20.57
CA ALA A 346 -36.56 2.55 19.31
C ALA A 346 -37.11 3.45 18.18
N GLY A 347 -37.02 2.94 16.94
CA GLY A 347 -37.62 3.54 15.74
C GLY A 347 -36.68 3.56 14.53
N ALA A 348 -36.58 2.45 13.80
CA ALA A 348 -35.87 2.40 12.52
C ALA A 348 -36.81 2.70 11.33
N GLY A 349 -36.25 3.17 10.22
CA GLY A 349 -36.78 2.85 8.89
C GLY A 349 -37.08 4.02 7.94
N ALA A 350 -36.41 4.00 6.78
CA ALA A 350 -36.90 4.46 5.46
C ALA A 350 -37.30 5.95 5.29
N SER A 351 -37.43 6.49 4.07
CA SER A 351 -36.73 6.30 2.79
C SER A 351 -37.07 7.50 1.88
N ALA A 352 -36.39 7.62 0.73
CA ALA A 352 -36.84 8.30 -0.48
C ALA A 352 -37.05 9.85 -0.53
N ALA A 353 -36.28 10.44 -1.45
CA ALA A 353 -36.77 11.28 -2.56
C ALA A 353 -36.97 12.81 -2.42
N THR A 354 -36.11 13.53 -3.17
CA THR A 354 -36.41 14.60 -4.15
C THR A 354 -37.12 15.91 -3.73
N ALA A 355 -36.34 17.01 -3.72
CA ALA A 355 -36.56 18.29 -4.43
C ALA A 355 -35.27 19.12 -4.26
N SER A 356 -34.55 19.59 -5.29
CA SER A 356 -34.92 20.58 -6.31
C SER A 356 -35.35 21.93 -5.74
N LEU A 357 -34.46 22.92 -5.82
CA LEU A 357 -34.67 24.39 -5.87
C LEU A 357 -33.24 25.00 -5.97
N ALA A 358 -32.77 25.38 -7.15
CA ALA A 358 -33.02 26.64 -7.86
C ALA A 358 -32.12 27.81 -7.40
N ALA A 359 -31.57 28.53 -8.38
CA ALA A 359 -30.49 29.51 -8.20
C ALA A 359 -30.92 30.85 -7.58
N SER A 360 -29.98 31.55 -6.95
CA SER A 360 -30.01 33.01 -6.82
C SER A 360 -28.62 33.62 -6.56
N SER A 361 -28.01 34.14 -7.63
CA SER A 361 -27.23 35.39 -7.61
C SER A 361 -28.20 36.49 -8.11
N PRO A 362 -28.13 37.77 -7.69
CA PRO A 362 -26.92 38.60 -7.85
C PRO A 362 -26.71 39.70 -6.79
N ALA A 363 -25.57 40.41 -6.86
CA ALA A 363 -25.51 41.87 -7.04
C ALA A 363 -24.06 42.39 -6.87
N ALA A 364 -23.73 43.45 -7.62
CA ALA A 364 -22.44 44.14 -7.54
C ALA A 364 -22.48 45.34 -6.58
N SER A 365 -21.29 45.83 -6.19
CA SER A 365 -21.11 47.22 -5.76
C SER A 365 -19.73 47.74 -6.16
N SER A 366 -19.72 48.84 -6.90
CA SER A 366 -18.55 49.60 -7.34
C SER A 366 -18.38 50.87 -6.49
N GLY A 367 -17.14 51.38 -6.32
CA GLY A 367 -16.89 52.67 -5.66
C GLY A 367 -15.40 53.05 -5.52
N ALA A 368 -15.03 54.29 -5.87
CA ALA A 368 -13.63 54.75 -6.00
C ALA A 368 -13.51 56.30 -5.88
N ALA A 369 -12.34 56.95 -5.75
CA ALA A 369 -10.96 56.43 -5.62
C ALA A 369 -10.32 56.82 -4.25
N VAL A 370 -9.34 57.72 -4.03
CA VAL A 370 -8.58 58.70 -4.85
C VAL A 370 -7.18 58.94 -4.19
N GLY A 371 -6.11 59.00 -5.00
CA GLY A 371 -4.89 59.80 -4.73
C GLY A 371 -3.85 59.26 -3.70
N GLY A 372 -2.54 59.42 -3.91
CA GLY A 372 -1.84 59.96 -5.08
C GLY A 372 -0.32 60.14 -4.86
N ALA A 373 0.37 60.60 -5.91
CA ALA A 373 1.75 61.14 -5.94
C ALA A 373 2.94 60.22 -5.60
N SER A 374 3.67 59.80 -6.66
CA SER A 374 5.14 59.69 -6.63
C SER A 374 5.77 61.10 -6.67
N PRO A 375 7.05 61.31 -6.27
CA PRO A 375 8.16 61.01 -7.21
C PRO A 375 9.51 60.55 -6.59
N GLN A 376 10.17 59.65 -7.31
CA GLN A 376 11.56 59.72 -7.84
C GLN A 376 12.79 60.08 -6.95
N VAL A 377 13.95 59.52 -7.34
CA VAL A 377 15.36 59.98 -7.16
C VAL A 377 16.29 59.16 -6.21
N ALA A 378 17.08 58.29 -6.85
CA ALA A 378 18.55 58.12 -6.78
C ALA A 378 19.35 57.82 -5.48
N SER A 379 20.05 56.67 -5.53
CA SER A 379 21.51 56.46 -5.36
C SER A 379 22.31 56.83 -4.09
N SER A 380 23.19 55.86 -3.75
CA SER A 380 24.60 55.99 -3.32
C SER A 380 24.99 56.46 -1.90
N SER A 381 25.70 55.57 -1.19
CA SER A 381 27.02 55.77 -0.53
C SER A 381 27.45 54.44 0.12
N ALA A 382 28.54 53.76 -0.27
CA ALA A 382 29.95 54.01 0.08
C ALA A 382 30.25 53.70 1.59
N ALA A 383 31.40 53.12 2.01
CA ALA A 383 32.67 52.84 1.33
C ALA A 383 33.55 51.79 2.11
N THR A 384 34.60 51.22 1.46
CA THR A 384 36.03 51.21 1.93
C THR A 384 36.42 50.45 3.23
N GLU A 385 37.50 49.64 3.37
CA GLU A 385 38.65 49.28 2.50
C GLU A 385 39.49 48.07 3.01
N VAL A 386 40.45 47.61 2.17
CA VAL A 386 41.81 47.06 2.48
C VAL A 386 42.01 45.61 3.04
N LEU A 387 42.83 44.87 2.28
CA LEU A 387 43.52 43.57 2.48
C LEU A 387 44.99 43.83 2.94
N PRO A 388 45.83 42.89 3.47
CA PRO A 388 46.35 41.77 2.64
C PRO A 388 47.02 40.51 3.28
N THR A 389 47.25 39.48 2.43
CA THR A 389 48.34 38.46 2.41
C THR A 389 48.54 37.48 3.59
N ALA A 390 49.07 36.25 3.46
CA ALA A 390 49.51 35.39 2.33
C ALA A 390 49.41 33.90 2.80
N ALA A 391 48.86 32.95 2.02
CA ALA A 391 49.50 32.04 1.05
C ALA A 391 50.61 31.09 1.58
N VAL A 392 50.44 29.76 1.39
CA VAL A 392 51.29 28.83 0.58
C VAL A 392 50.87 27.35 0.80
N THR A 393 51.08 26.52 -0.24
CA THR A 393 50.61 25.14 -0.50
C THR A 393 51.54 23.98 -0.05
N GLU A 394 50.94 22.77 0.06
CA GLU A 394 51.40 21.40 -0.35
C GLU A 394 52.91 21.08 -0.53
N PRO A 395 53.40 19.88 -0.15
CA PRO A 395 53.46 18.79 -1.15
C PRO A 395 53.44 17.31 -0.66
N VAL A 396 53.47 16.42 -1.66
CA VAL A 396 53.38 14.94 -1.69
C VAL A 396 54.74 14.22 -1.54
N GLY A 397 54.77 12.99 -1.00
CA GLY A 397 55.55 11.89 -1.66
C GLY A 397 56.48 10.93 -0.86
N ALA A 398 56.20 9.63 -1.03
CA ALA A 398 57.13 8.47 -1.15
C ALA A 398 57.76 7.74 0.09
N SER A 399 57.84 6.41 -0.06
CA SER A 399 58.31 5.35 0.88
C SER A 399 59.82 5.04 0.77
N PRO A 400 60.41 4.09 1.55
CA PRO A 400 60.52 2.70 1.02
C PRO A 400 60.69 1.50 2.01
N GLN A 401 60.35 0.29 1.50
CA GLN A 401 61.03 -1.03 1.65
C GLN A 401 60.99 -1.90 2.93
N SER A 402 61.40 -3.18 2.75
CA SER A 402 61.05 -4.37 3.55
C SER A 402 62.17 -5.43 3.67
N ALA A 403 62.43 -5.95 4.88
CA ALA A 403 63.18 -7.20 5.22
C ALA A 403 63.02 -7.56 6.73
N GLY A 404 63.32 -8.76 7.27
CA GLY A 404 63.68 -10.06 6.66
C GLY A 404 64.24 -11.14 7.63
N ALA A 405 63.42 -12.15 7.97
CA ALA A 405 63.72 -13.52 8.48
C ALA A 405 64.69 -13.84 9.67
N SER A 406 64.18 -14.66 10.61
CA SER A 406 64.75 -15.95 11.12
C SER A 406 65.37 -16.13 12.55
N SER A 407 65.00 -17.28 13.15
CA SER A 407 65.70 -18.14 14.14
C SER A 407 65.66 -17.83 15.66
N GLY A 408 65.37 -18.87 16.46
CA GLY A 408 65.39 -18.90 17.93
C GLY A 408 64.56 -20.09 18.48
N ALA A 409 65.14 -20.96 19.33
CA ALA A 409 64.55 -22.25 19.70
C ALA A 409 64.07 -22.37 21.18
N LEU A 410 63.17 -23.35 21.38
CA LEU A 410 62.61 -24.04 22.58
C LEU A 410 63.39 -23.98 23.93
N PRO A 411 62.80 -24.32 25.13
CA PRO A 411 61.57 -25.12 25.34
C PRO A 411 60.63 -24.76 26.55
N MET A 412 59.54 -25.53 26.67
CA MET A 412 58.76 -25.90 27.88
C MET A 412 58.19 -24.83 28.85
N ALA A 413 56.85 -24.77 28.91
CA ALA A 413 56.06 -25.11 30.11
C ALA A 413 54.56 -25.25 29.77
N VAL A 414 53.89 -26.29 30.28
CA VAL A 414 52.43 -26.44 30.22
C VAL A 414 51.84 -26.22 31.61
N PRO A 415 50.95 -25.23 31.80
CA PRO A 415 49.99 -25.25 32.87
C PRO A 415 48.59 -25.56 32.30
N VAL A 416 48.00 -26.67 32.76
CA VAL A 416 46.55 -26.88 32.64
C VAL A 416 45.84 -25.84 33.52
N SER A 417 44.83 -25.16 32.98
CA SER A 417 43.97 -24.27 33.75
C SER A 417 42.51 -24.45 33.34
N ALA A 418 41.61 -24.35 34.32
CA ALA A 418 40.24 -24.82 34.22
C ALA A 418 39.38 -23.96 33.27
N SER A 419 38.38 -24.62 32.65
CA SER A 419 37.34 -23.93 31.89
C SER A 419 36.52 -23.03 32.81
N ALA A 420 36.57 -21.72 32.57
CA ALA A 420 35.74 -20.75 33.27
C ALA A 420 34.26 -20.89 32.86
N PRO A 421 33.29 -20.69 33.78
CA PRO A 421 31.88 -20.72 33.44
C PRO A 421 31.53 -19.59 32.45
N ALA A 422 30.59 -19.86 31.54
CA ALA A 422 30.16 -18.90 30.54
C ALA A 422 29.61 -17.60 31.17
N PRO A 423 29.89 -16.42 30.59
CA PRO A 423 29.39 -15.16 31.11
C PRO A 423 27.85 -15.11 31.03
N ALA A 424 27.22 -14.50 32.03
CA ALA A 424 25.78 -14.26 32.04
C ALA A 424 25.35 -13.41 30.83
N PRO A 425 24.16 -13.64 30.26
CA PRO A 425 23.69 -12.87 29.12
C PRO A 425 23.58 -11.38 29.48
N SER A 426 24.07 -10.53 28.59
CA SER A 426 23.93 -9.08 28.73
C SER A 426 22.46 -8.69 28.83
N PRO A 427 22.08 -7.69 29.66
CA PRO A 427 20.72 -7.17 29.66
C PRO A 427 20.37 -6.66 28.25
N PRO A 428 19.11 -6.77 27.81
CA PRO A 428 18.70 -6.26 26.52
C PRO A 428 19.00 -4.77 26.43
N ALA A 429 19.47 -4.32 25.26
CA ALA A 429 19.71 -2.90 25.01
C ALA A 429 18.42 -2.11 25.30
N PRO A 430 18.51 -0.91 25.93
CA PRO A 430 17.34 -0.11 26.23
C PRO A 430 16.58 0.19 24.93
N GLN A 431 15.30 -0.22 24.88
CA GLN A 431 14.46 0.12 23.74
C GLN A 431 14.35 1.66 23.62
N PRO A 432 14.48 2.23 22.41
CA PRO A 432 14.20 3.64 22.22
C PRO A 432 12.74 3.91 22.58
N ASP A 433 12.50 4.93 23.42
CA ASP A 433 11.14 5.39 23.72
C ASP A 433 10.46 5.82 22.41
N PRO A 434 9.32 5.23 22.01
CA PRO A 434 8.63 5.60 20.79
C PRO A 434 8.19 7.08 20.75
N ARG A 435 8.17 7.78 21.89
CA ARG A 435 7.93 9.23 21.97
C ARG A 435 9.14 10.07 21.57
N ASN A 436 10.36 9.52 21.64
CA ASN A 436 11.60 10.24 21.35
C ASN A 436 12.03 10.17 19.87
N LEU A 437 11.31 9.40 19.04
CA LEU A 437 11.46 9.40 17.57
C LEU A 437 11.04 10.72 16.89
N LEU A 438 10.53 11.70 17.65
CA LEU A 438 10.14 13.02 17.16
C LEU A 438 11.31 14.04 17.13
N ALA A 439 12.47 13.72 17.71
CA ALA A 439 13.61 14.63 17.78
C ALA A 439 14.23 15.01 16.42
N GLY A 440 13.95 14.25 15.36
CA GLY A 440 14.39 14.54 13.98
C GLY A 440 13.36 15.26 13.10
N GLY A 441 12.14 15.53 13.62
CA GLY A 441 11.01 16.02 12.83
C GLY A 441 10.43 14.98 11.86
N VAL A 442 9.20 15.20 11.41
CA VAL A 442 8.62 14.40 10.31
C VAL A 442 9.06 15.05 9.00
N VAL A 443 10.27 14.73 8.52
CA VAL A 443 10.88 15.41 7.36
C VAL A 443 11.31 14.41 6.27
N GLY A 444 10.59 13.28 6.13
CA GLY A 444 10.85 12.31 5.06
C GLY A 444 9.96 12.50 3.82
N THR A 445 10.22 11.70 2.81
CA THR A 445 9.45 11.66 1.55
C THR A 445 8.28 10.68 1.65
N GLY A 446 7.28 10.89 0.80
CA GLY A 446 6.25 9.88 0.53
C GLY A 446 6.84 8.56 0.00
N GLY A 447 6.04 7.51 0.12
CA GLY A 447 6.38 6.14 -0.27
C GLY A 447 5.98 5.82 -1.71
N ARG A 448 5.71 4.54 -1.98
CA ARG A 448 5.29 4.05 -3.30
C ARG A 448 3.99 3.26 -3.21
N VAL A 449 3.07 3.53 -4.13
CA VAL A 449 1.89 2.71 -4.40
C VAL A 449 1.93 2.27 -5.88
N ARG A 450 1.81 0.97 -6.15
CA ARG A 450 1.71 0.41 -7.51
C ARG A 450 0.42 -0.39 -7.63
N VAL A 451 -0.35 -0.14 -8.69
CA VAL A 451 -1.63 -0.80 -8.97
C VAL A 451 -1.64 -1.27 -10.41
N MET A 452 -1.61 -2.59 -10.63
CA MET A 452 -1.57 -3.21 -11.95
C MET A 452 -2.67 -4.24 -12.15
N GLY A 453 -3.29 -4.24 -13.33
CA GLY A 453 -4.29 -5.21 -13.73
C GLY A 453 -4.92 -4.80 -15.05
N ARG A 454 -5.52 -5.75 -15.76
CA ARG A 454 -6.10 -5.52 -17.09
C ARG A 454 -7.29 -4.54 -17.05
N GLU A 455 -8.11 -4.62 -16.01
CA GLU A 455 -9.16 -3.64 -15.68
C GLU A 455 -8.92 -3.05 -14.28
N ILE A 456 -8.89 -1.72 -14.16
CA ILE A 456 -8.70 -1.03 -12.88
C ILE A 456 -9.87 -0.07 -12.62
N VAL A 457 -10.49 -0.20 -11.45
CA VAL A 457 -11.56 0.68 -10.96
C VAL A 457 -11.16 1.29 -9.62
N LEU A 458 -10.97 2.60 -9.61
CA LEU A 458 -10.76 3.42 -8.43
C LEU A 458 -12.10 4.08 -8.06
N GLY A 459 -12.76 3.55 -7.03
CA GLY A 459 -14.10 3.95 -6.62
C GLY A 459 -14.17 5.27 -5.87
N GLU A 460 -15.38 5.81 -5.72
CA GLU A 460 -15.65 7.17 -5.19
C GLU A 460 -15.11 7.42 -3.78
N THR A 461 -14.94 6.39 -2.96
CA THR A 461 -14.43 6.51 -1.58
C THR A 461 -12.91 6.36 -1.47
N LEU A 462 -12.21 6.15 -2.60
CA LEU A 462 -10.77 5.88 -2.57
C LEU A 462 -9.95 7.13 -2.26
N SER A 463 -9.04 6.99 -1.28
CA SER A 463 -7.93 7.91 -1.07
C SER A 463 -6.61 7.14 -1.13
N ILE A 464 -5.78 7.44 -2.12
CA ILE A 464 -4.36 7.04 -2.16
C ILE A 464 -3.52 8.24 -1.72
N ASP A 465 -2.74 8.09 -0.65
CA ASP A 465 -1.90 9.16 -0.12
C ASP A 465 -0.43 8.70 -0.06
N VAL A 466 0.44 9.38 -0.80
CA VAL A 466 1.91 9.28 -0.74
C VAL A 466 2.53 10.66 -0.53
N THR A 467 1.88 11.52 0.26
CA THR A 467 2.38 12.85 0.64
C THR A 467 3.62 12.76 1.54
N GLY A 468 4.54 13.71 1.46
CA GLY A 468 5.70 13.75 2.36
C GLY A 468 6.25 15.17 2.59
N PRO A 469 6.59 15.57 3.84
CA PRO A 469 7.10 16.92 4.12
C PRO A 469 8.34 17.32 3.30
N ALA A 470 9.30 16.40 3.10
CA ALA A 470 10.48 16.64 2.26
C ALA A 470 10.30 16.29 0.77
N GLY A 471 9.11 15.85 0.37
CA GLY A 471 8.82 15.49 -1.02
C GLY A 471 7.70 14.46 -1.16
N GLY A 472 6.94 14.58 -2.24
CA GLY A 472 5.92 13.60 -2.62
C GLY A 472 6.51 12.24 -3.01
N GLY A 473 5.72 11.19 -2.84
CA GLY A 473 6.05 9.82 -3.22
C GLY A 473 5.74 9.49 -4.69
N THR A 474 5.52 8.22 -4.97
CA THR A 474 5.17 7.71 -6.32
C THR A 474 3.87 6.91 -6.29
N VAL A 475 2.96 7.19 -7.23
CA VAL A 475 1.83 6.30 -7.55
C VAL A 475 1.86 5.92 -9.02
N LEU A 476 1.77 4.61 -9.29
CA LEU A 476 1.68 4.04 -10.64
C LEU A 476 0.38 3.24 -10.74
N VAL A 477 -0.55 3.66 -11.61
CA VAL A 477 -1.83 2.97 -11.84
C VAL A 477 -1.94 2.61 -13.31
N GLY A 478 -2.05 1.31 -13.60
CA GLY A 478 -2.26 0.77 -14.94
C GLY A 478 -1.03 0.78 -15.85
N GLY A 479 0.06 1.46 -15.48
CA GLY A 479 1.33 1.39 -16.18
C GLY A 479 2.44 2.24 -15.54
N ASP A 480 3.63 2.21 -16.12
CA ASP A 480 4.65 3.26 -15.94
C ASP A 480 4.53 4.31 -17.08
N VAL A 481 5.48 5.25 -17.16
CA VAL A 481 5.46 6.39 -18.09
C VAL A 481 5.22 5.92 -19.52
N GLN A 482 4.24 6.52 -20.18
CA GLN A 482 3.87 6.19 -21.57
C GLN A 482 3.61 4.69 -21.81
N GLY A 483 3.17 3.95 -20.78
CA GLY A 483 2.92 2.51 -20.85
C GLY A 483 4.16 1.63 -20.90
N ALA A 484 5.36 2.14 -20.57
CA ALA A 484 6.63 1.42 -20.63
C ALA A 484 6.85 0.44 -19.44
N SER A 485 5.83 -0.34 -19.08
CA SER A 485 5.81 -1.17 -17.89
C SER A 485 6.76 -2.38 -17.96
N ALA A 486 7.75 -2.42 -17.07
CA ALA A 486 8.60 -3.60 -16.90
C ALA A 486 7.91 -4.67 -16.03
N GLY A 487 7.70 -5.87 -16.57
CA GLY A 487 7.34 -7.07 -15.80
C GLY A 487 5.85 -7.25 -15.44
N ALA A 488 4.97 -6.37 -15.89
CA ALA A 488 3.52 -6.56 -15.86
C ALA A 488 2.89 -5.90 -17.11
N PRO A 489 1.81 -6.46 -17.67
CA PRO A 489 1.08 -5.78 -18.74
C PRO A 489 0.42 -4.50 -18.21
N ASN A 490 0.21 -3.54 -19.10
CA ASN A 490 -0.58 -2.35 -18.81
C ASN A 490 -2.05 -2.72 -18.57
N ALA A 491 -2.81 -1.80 -17.98
CA ALA A 491 -4.26 -1.85 -18.00
C ALA A 491 -4.78 -1.62 -19.43
N GLU A 492 -5.78 -2.39 -19.85
CA GLU A 492 -6.63 -2.05 -20.99
C GLU A 492 -7.58 -0.91 -20.57
N TRP A 493 -8.14 -1.00 -19.35
CA TRP A 493 -9.18 -0.11 -18.84
C TRP A 493 -8.80 0.50 -17.49
N LEU A 494 -8.91 1.82 -17.38
CA LEU A 494 -8.80 2.55 -16.12
C LEU A 494 -10.01 3.46 -15.91
N LEU A 495 -10.70 3.28 -14.79
CA LEU A 495 -11.73 4.20 -14.29
C LEU A 495 -11.31 4.76 -12.93
N MET A 496 -11.33 6.08 -12.80
CA MET A 496 -11.23 6.80 -11.53
C MET A 496 -12.46 7.68 -11.34
N ALA A 497 -13.32 7.30 -10.40
CA ALA A 497 -14.58 8.00 -10.13
C ALA A 497 -14.37 9.36 -9.43
N ARG A 498 -15.34 10.26 -9.53
CA ARG A 498 -15.22 11.68 -9.12
C ARG A 498 -14.85 11.89 -7.65
N GLY A 499 -15.28 11.00 -6.76
CA GLY A 499 -14.94 11.08 -5.34
C GLY A 499 -13.48 10.72 -5.03
N ALA A 500 -12.82 9.93 -5.90
CA ALA A 500 -11.48 9.41 -5.67
C ALA A 500 -10.42 10.52 -5.59
N VAL A 501 -9.41 10.32 -4.75
CA VAL A 501 -8.29 11.24 -4.54
C VAL A 501 -6.96 10.48 -4.57
N ILE A 502 -5.98 11.01 -5.29
CA ILE A 502 -4.59 10.56 -5.24
C ILE A 502 -3.69 11.76 -4.94
N ARG A 503 -2.87 11.68 -3.88
CA ARG A 503 -1.92 12.74 -3.50
C ARG A 503 -0.50 12.25 -3.46
N ALA A 504 0.40 13.03 -4.04
CA ALA A 504 1.85 12.91 -3.92
C ALA A 504 2.44 14.31 -3.68
N ASP A 505 1.87 15.06 -2.74
CA ASP A 505 2.25 16.43 -2.45
C ASP A 505 3.47 16.52 -1.53
N ALA A 506 4.22 17.62 -1.62
CA ALA A 506 5.16 18.05 -0.60
C ALA A 506 4.49 19.05 0.37
N THR A 507 4.65 18.87 1.68
CA THR A 507 3.98 19.73 2.68
C THR A 507 4.89 20.74 3.38
N GLU A 508 6.20 20.65 3.24
CA GLU A 508 7.16 21.62 3.80
C GLU A 508 8.10 22.16 2.72
N GLN A 509 9.37 21.72 2.71
CA GLN A 509 10.36 22.01 1.68
C GLN A 509 10.67 20.72 0.91
N GLY A 510 10.17 20.61 -0.31
CA GLY A 510 10.29 19.38 -1.10
C GLY A 510 9.63 19.47 -2.46
N GLN A 511 10.05 18.58 -3.38
CA GLN A 511 9.46 18.47 -4.71
C GLN A 511 8.12 17.73 -4.63
N GLY A 512 7.16 18.09 -5.49
CA GLY A 512 6.01 17.24 -5.76
C GLY A 512 6.43 15.87 -6.32
N GLY A 513 5.61 14.84 -6.06
CA GLY A 513 5.93 13.46 -6.41
C GLY A 513 5.65 13.07 -7.86
N LYS A 514 5.56 11.76 -8.12
CA LYS A 514 5.28 11.19 -9.46
C LYS A 514 3.94 10.44 -9.44
N LEU A 515 2.98 10.86 -10.26
CA LEU A 515 1.70 10.19 -10.46
C LEU A 515 1.57 9.72 -11.91
N ILE A 516 1.16 8.47 -12.12
CA ILE A 516 0.85 7.93 -13.45
C ILE A 516 -0.49 7.21 -13.39
N LEU A 517 -1.37 7.59 -14.31
CA LEU A 517 -2.63 6.94 -14.58
C LEU A 517 -2.65 6.60 -16.08
N TRP A 518 -2.43 5.32 -16.40
CA TRP A 518 -2.26 4.81 -17.77
C TRP A 518 -3.27 3.72 -18.12
N ALA A 519 -3.72 3.69 -19.38
CA ALA A 519 -4.41 2.56 -19.99
C ALA A 519 -4.16 2.47 -21.51
N ASP A 520 -4.05 1.25 -22.05
CA ASP A 520 -3.79 0.98 -23.47
C ASP A 520 -5.05 1.14 -24.35
N ASP A 521 -6.27 0.95 -23.82
CA ASP A 521 -7.51 1.32 -24.52
C ASP A 521 -8.08 2.65 -23.97
N ALA A 522 -8.63 2.66 -22.75
CA ALA A 522 -9.30 3.86 -22.22
C ALA A 522 -8.99 4.20 -20.75
N ALA A 523 -8.72 5.48 -20.51
CA ALA A 523 -8.57 6.07 -19.19
C ALA A 523 -9.65 7.13 -18.91
N LEU A 524 -10.54 6.84 -17.96
CA LEU A 524 -11.61 7.71 -17.50
C LEU A 524 -11.22 8.30 -16.13
N ILE A 525 -10.61 9.48 -16.13
CA ILE A 525 -9.98 10.07 -14.95
C ILE A 525 -10.83 11.24 -14.46
N HIS A 526 -11.77 10.95 -13.55
CA HIS A 526 -12.76 11.91 -13.06
C HIS A 526 -12.52 12.35 -11.61
N GLY A 527 -11.63 11.68 -10.88
CA GLY A 527 -11.22 12.07 -9.52
C GLY A 527 -10.07 13.07 -9.50
N ARG A 528 -9.67 13.52 -8.30
CA ARG A 528 -8.60 14.53 -8.12
C ARG A 528 -7.23 13.89 -7.98
N VAL A 529 -6.23 14.47 -8.65
CA VAL A 529 -4.82 14.08 -8.57
C VAL A 529 -3.94 15.29 -8.28
N SER A 530 -3.06 15.19 -7.28
CA SER A 530 -2.14 16.29 -6.90
C SER A 530 -0.71 15.82 -6.64
N ALA A 531 0.26 16.58 -7.14
CA ALA A 531 1.69 16.39 -6.93
C ALA A 531 2.35 17.77 -6.77
N ARG A 532 1.93 18.54 -5.78
CA ARG A 532 2.35 19.93 -5.55
C ARG A 532 3.74 20.03 -4.92
N GLY A 533 4.47 21.07 -5.30
CA GLY A 533 5.71 21.49 -4.65
C GLY A 533 5.45 22.12 -3.28
N GLY A 534 6.43 22.03 -2.39
CA GLY A 534 6.29 22.41 -0.99
C GLY A 534 6.00 23.91 -0.76
N PRO A 535 5.14 24.28 0.20
CA PRO A 535 4.83 25.68 0.48
C PRO A 535 6.02 26.47 1.05
N GLN A 536 7.05 25.81 1.55
CA GLN A 536 8.29 26.44 2.00
C GLN A 536 9.34 26.56 0.89
N GLY A 537 9.28 25.68 -0.11
CA GLY A 537 10.15 25.63 -1.28
C GLY A 537 10.07 24.28 -1.99
N GLY A 538 10.44 24.27 -3.27
CA GLY A 538 10.44 23.07 -4.12
C GLY A 538 9.51 23.19 -5.33
N ASP A 539 9.87 22.48 -6.39
CA ASP A 539 9.15 22.44 -7.66
C ASP A 539 7.96 21.47 -7.61
N GLY A 540 7.03 21.63 -8.55
CA GLY A 540 5.90 20.72 -8.73
C GLY A 540 6.35 19.38 -9.31
N GLY A 541 5.53 18.36 -9.08
CA GLY A 541 5.79 16.99 -9.49
C GLY A 541 5.47 16.69 -10.95
N PHE A 542 5.46 15.39 -11.27
CA PHE A 542 5.08 14.88 -12.58
C PHE A 542 3.75 14.14 -12.46
N ILE A 543 2.77 14.50 -13.29
CA ILE A 543 1.49 13.80 -13.39
C ILE A 543 1.24 13.40 -14.83
N GLU A 544 1.03 12.11 -15.08
CA GLU A 544 0.56 11.59 -16.36
C GLU A 544 -0.88 11.09 -16.24
N THR A 545 -1.74 11.51 -17.18
CA THR A 545 -3.12 11.02 -17.32
C THR A 545 -3.36 10.66 -18.78
N SER A 546 -3.13 9.39 -19.13
CA SER A 546 -3.08 8.92 -20.51
C SER A 546 -3.97 7.69 -20.71
N GLY A 547 -4.74 7.71 -21.80
CA GLY A 547 -5.49 6.55 -22.29
C GLY A 547 -5.29 6.48 -23.79
N ARG A 548 -4.65 5.41 -24.28
CA ARG A 548 -3.98 5.43 -25.59
C ARG A 548 -4.97 5.62 -26.75
N GLN A 549 -6.16 5.01 -26.70
CA GLN A 549 -7.25 5.27 -27.65
C GLN A 549 -8.21 6.35 -27.14
N THR A 550 -8.63 6.28 -25.87
CA THR A 550 -9.63 7.17 -25.28
C THR A 550 -9.14 7.74 -23.96
N LEU A 551 -9.17 9.07 -23.85
CA LEU A 551 -8.94 9.79 -22.60
C LEU A 551 -10.12 10.71 -22.30
N SER A 552 -10.65 10.63 -21.08
CA SER A 552 -11.60 11.60 -20.53
C SER A 552 -11.12 12.07 -19.16
N VAL A 553 -10.63 13.31 -19.10
CA VAL A 553 -10.31 14.00 -17.84
C VAL A 553 -11.45 14.98 -17.51
N THR A 554 -12.01 14.91 -16.30
CA THR A 554 -13.09 15.84 -15.85
C THR A 554 -12.75 16.69 -14.64
N GLU A 555 -11.56 16.51 -14.05
CA GLU A 555 -10.98 17.35 -13.00
C GLU A 555 -9.50 17.65 -13.36
N ARG A 556 -9.04 18.88 -13.15
CA ARG A 556 -7.68 19.33 -13.52
C ARG A 556 -6.60 18.71 -12.62
N PRO A 557 -5.53 18.09 -13.16
CA PRO A 557 -4.34 17.72 -12.39
C PRO A 557 -3.63 18.94 -11.77
N ASP A 558 -3.21 18.82 -10.52
CA ASP A 558 -2.54 19.90 -9.77
C ASP A 558 -1.07 19.56 -9.49
N ALA A 559 -0.16 20.16 -10.25
CA ALA A 559 1.28 20.12 -9.99
C ALA A 559 1.83 21.54 -9.72
N ALA A 560 1.08 22.37 -9.00
CA ALA A 560 1.48 23.73 -8.67
C ALA A 560 2.69 23.77 -7.71
N ALA A 561 3.44 24.86 -7.73
CA ALA A 561 4.60 25.08 -6.85
C ALA A 561 4.63 26.51 -6.29
N PRO A 562 4.18 26.74 -5.04
CA PRO A 562 4.03 28.09 -4.50
C PRO A 562 5.33 28.92 -4.40
N ARG A 563 6.48 28.24 -4.35
CA ARG A 563 7.82 28.85 -4.21
C ARG A 563 8.88 28.17 -5.09
N GLY A 564 8.46 27.54 -6.18
CA GLY A 564 9.33 26.84 -7.12
C GLY A 564 8.80 26.93 -8.55
N THR A 565 9.35 26.11 -9.44
CA THR A 565 8.83 25.91 -10.79
C THR A 565 7.62 24.99 -10.73
N GLY A 566 6.52 25.31 -11.43
CA GLY A 566 5.42 24.37 -11.54
C GLY A 566 5.85 23.08 -12.23
N GLY A 567 5.19 21.98 -11.86
CA GLY A 567 5.49 20.65 -12.36
C GLY A 567 5.05 20.41 -13.80
N THR A 568 4.93 19.15 -14.19
CA THR A 568 4.51 18.77 -15.55
C THR A 568 3.25 17.91 -15.53
N TRP A 569 2.27 18.26 -16.37
CA TRP A 569 1.16 17.40 -16.75
C TRP A 569 1.40 16.80 -18.13
N LEU A 570 1.51 15.47 -18.23
CA LEU A 570 1.61 14.70 -19.46
C LEU A 570 0.26 14.10 -19.89
N ILE A 571 -0.02 14.19 -21.17
CA ILE A 571 -1.12 13.53 -21.89
C ILE A 571 -0.52 12.81 -23.12
N ASP A 572 -0.68 11.50 -23.24
CA ASP A 572 -0.17 10.69 -24.38
C ASP A 572 -1.18 9.66 -24.97
N PRO A 573 -2.16 10.09 -25.79
CA PRO A 573 -3.03 9.25 -26.60
C PRO A 573 -2.58 9.22 -28.07
N TYR A 574 -3.32 8.55 -28.98
CA TYR A 574 -3.03 8.62 -30.41
C TYR A 574 -3.40 9.98 -31.04
N ASN A 575 -4.68 10.32 -31.25
CA ASN A 575 -5.08 11.64 -31.72
C ASN A 575 -5.61 12.52 -30.58
N VAL A 576 -5.24 13.81 -30.56
CA VAL A 576 -5.72 14.80 -29.58
C VAL A 576 -6.49 15.92 -30.28
N THR A 577 -7.71 16.19 -29.80
CA THR A 577 -8.41 17.45 -30.08
C THR A 577 -8.54 18.29 -28.80
N ILE A 578 -8.00 19.50 -28.83
CA ILE A 578 -8.11 20.49 -27.76
C ILE A 578 -9.27 21.43 -28.09
N GLN A 579 -10.31 21.45 -27.25
CA GLN A 579 -11.56 22.17 -27.52
C GLN A 579 -12.18 22.80 -26.26
N ALA A 580 -13.17 23.69 -26.45
CA ALA A 580 -13.69 24.55 -25.38
C ALA A 580 -14.40 23.75 -24.26
N THR A 581 -15.17 22.73 -24.65
CA THR A 581 -15.75 21.71 -23.77
C THR A 581 -15.17 20.36 -24.14
N SER A 582 -15.02 19.44 -23.17
CA SER A 582 -14.98 18.01 -23.52
C SER A 582 -16.28 17.67 -24.26
N GLY A 583 -16.18 16.91 -25.36
CA GLY A 583 -17.38 16.45 -26.07
C GLY A 583 -18.26 15.60 -25.15
N PRO A 584 -19.55 15.40 -25.48
CA PRO A 584 -20.33 14.35 -24.85
C PRO A 584 -19.60 13.03 -25.10
N VAL A 585 -19.06 12.46 -24.03
CA VAL A 585 -18.48 11.13 -24.05
C VAL A 585 -19.63 10.15 -23.83
N ASP A 586 -20.13 9.59 -24.94
CA ASP A 586 -21.14 8.53 -24.95
C ASP A 586 -20.53 7.24 -24.38
N TYR A 587 -20.43 7.18 -23.05
CA TYR A 587 -20.14 5.95 -22.33
C TYR A 587 -21.44 5.16 -22.13
N VAL A 588 -21.54 4.03 -22.83
CA VAL A 588 -22.50 2.99 -22.47
C VAL A 588 -21.98 2.32 -21.19
N TYR A 589 -22.38 2.87 -20.04
CA TYR A 589 -22.26 2.19 -18.76
C TYR A 589 -23.16 0.95 -18.79
N SER A 590 -22.59 -0.21 -19.13
CA SER A 590 -23.26 -1.49 -18.87
C SER A 590 -22.82 -2.03 -17.52
N ASP A 591 -23.81 -2.27 -16.66
CA ASP A 591 -23.67 -2.91 -15.37
C ASP A 591 -23.42 -4.41 -15.57
N ARG A 592 -22.15 -4.80 -15.70
CA ARG A 592 -21.79 -6.21 -15.68
C ARG A 592 -21.80 -6.70 -14.24
N PHE A 593 -22.92 -7.31 -13.86
CA PHE A 593 -22.99 -8.09 -12.64
C PHE A 593 -22.25 -9.42 -12.84
N ILE A 594 -21.00 -9.51 -12.38
CA ILE A 594 -20.20 -10.75 -12.40
C ILE A 594 -19.98 -11.22 -10.97
N SER A 595 -20.72 -12.28 -10.59
CA SER A 595 -20.54 -13.03 -9.34
C SER A 595 -20.52 -12.13 -8.08
N GLY A 596 -21.58 -11.35 -7.88
CA GLY A 596 -21.76 -10.55 -6.65
C GLY A 596 -21.02 -9.21 -6.62
N VAL A 597 -20.35 -8.84 -7.71
CA VAL A 597 -19.67 -7.54 -7.86
C VAL A 597 -20.24 -6.79 -9.05
N TYR A 598 -20.60 -5.53 -8.83
CA TYR A 598 -20.90 -4.58 -9.91
C TYR A 598 -19.59 -4.21 -10.61
N THR A 599 -19.41 -4.60 -11.86
CA THR A 599 -18.33 -4.08 -12.70
C THR A 599 -18.94 -3.13 -13.73
N GLN A 600 -18.35 -1.94 -13.88
CA GLN A 600 -18.68 -1.06 -15.01
C GLN A 600 -17.90 -1.56 -16.21
N ALA A 601 -18.60 -2.12 -17.20
CA ALA A 601 -17.98 -2.37 -18.49
C ALA A 601 -18.04 -1.08 -19.31
N ILE A 602 -16.86 -0.49 -19.52
CA ILE A 602 -16.67 0.66 -20.39
C ILE A 602 -16.52 0.13 -21.82
N THR A 603 -17.21 0.75 -22.77
CA THR A 603 -17.00 0.52 -24.20
C THR A 603 -16.92 1.88 -24.88
N PRO A 604 -15.73 2.32 -25.33
CA PRO A 604 -15.56 3.57 -26.04
C PRO A 604 -16.31 3.53 -27.36
N THR A 605 -17.00 4.64 -27.63
CA THR A 605 -17.71 4.90 -28.89
C THR A 605 -16.94 5.88 -29.77
N GLN A 606 -15.81 6.42 -29.27
CA GLN A 606 -15.00 7.45 -29.89
C GLN A 606 -13.54 7.00 -29.97
N ASN A 607 -12.86 7.36 -31.07
CA ASN A 607 -11.50 6.91 -31.35
C ASN A 607 -10.43 7.97 -31.04
N SER A 608 -10.78 9.20 -30.65
CA SER A 608 -9.81 10.29 -30.42
C SER A 608 -9.95 10.85 -29.00
N ALA A 609 -8.82 11.18 -28.37
CA ALA A 609 -8.80 11.83 -27.08
C ALA A 609 -9.23 13.31 -27.20
N THR A 610 -10.04 13.76 -26.24
CA THR A 610 -10.52 15.13 -26.18
C THR A 610 -10.04 15.81 -24.89
N VAL A 611 -9.33 16.92 -25.02
CA VAL A 611 -8.81 17.69 -23.89
C VAL A 611 -9.47 19.07 -23.84
N ARG A 612 -9.89 19.50 -22.66
CA ARG A 612 -10.52 20.82 -22.49
C ARG A 612 -9.46 21.92 -22.47
N ALA A 613 -9.53 22.88 -23.39
CA ALA A 613 -8.61 24.02 -23.45
C ALA A 613 -8.61 24.86 -22.15
N GLY A 614 -9.77 24.89 -21.46
CA GLY A 614 -9.89 25.43 -20.11
C GLY A 614 -8.94 24.77 -19.12
N PHE A 615 -8.89 23.43 -19.03
CA PHE A 615 -7.98 22.75 -18.10
C PHE A 615 -6.51 23.02 -18.40
N ILE A 616 -6.12 23.12 -19.68
CA ILE A 616 -4.75 23.50 -20.06
C ILE A 616 -4.44 24.93 -19.59
N SER A 617 -5.34 25.88 -19.86
CA SER A 617 -5.21 27.27 -19.44
C SER A 617 -5.11 27.38 -17.92
N GLU A 618 -6.02 26.69 -17.20
CA GLU A 618 -6.04 26.59 -15.76
C GLU A 618 -4.74 25.97 -15.20
N SER A 619 -4.13 24.95 -15.83
CA SER A 619 -2.86 24.37 -15.36
C SER A 619 -1.67 25.32 -15.59
N LEU A 620 -1.60 25.96 -16.76
CA LEU A 620 -0.58 26.97 -17.07
C LEU A 620 -0.68 28.19 -16.13
N ASN A 621 -1.87 28.50 -15.64
CA ASN A 621 -2.16 29.54 -14.64
C ASN A 621 -1.63 29.21 -13.23
N GLU A 622 -1.42 27.94 -12.88
CA GLU A 622 -0.73 27.53 -11.64
C GLU A 622 0.79 27.44 -11.83
N GLY A 623 1.29 27.72 -13.04
CA GLY A 623 2.68 27.52 -13.45
C GLY A 623 3.03 26.08 -13.85
N THR A 624 2.09 25.14 -13.80
CA THR A 624 2.29 23.76 -14.29
C THR A 624 2.48 23.79 -15.80
N SER A 625 3.59 23.22 -16.28
CA SER A 625 3.83 23.02 -17.71
C SER A 625 3.01 21.84 -18.23
N VAL A 626 2.53 21.94 -19.47
CA VAL A 626 1.67 20.93 -20.09
C VAL A 626 2.39 20.35 -21.30
N LEU A 627 2.58 19.04 -21.29
CA LEU A 627 3.13 18.26 -22.41
C LEU A 627 2.02 17.37 -22.97
N ILE A 628 1.64 17.64 -24.22
CA ILE A 628 0.75 16.78 -24.98
C ILE A 628 1.62 16.13 -26.05
N THR A 629 1.73 14.81 -26.01
CA THR A 629 2.47 14.02 -27.00
C THR A 629 1.51 12.99 -27.61
N THR A 630 1.90 12.38 -28.72
CA THR A 630 1.09 11.30 -29.33
C THR A 630 1.92 10.12 -29.78
N GLY A 631 1.38 8.91 -29.61
CA GLY A 631 2.04 7.65 -29.98
C GLY A 631 1.88 7.21 -31.46
N SER A 632 2.82 6.38 -31.91
CA SER A 632 2.92 5.85 -33.29
C SER A 632 2.08 4.63 -33.62
N SER A 633 1.54 3.97 -32.60
CA SER A 633 1.29 2.52 -32.64
C SER A 633 -0.18 2.16 -32.49
N GLY A 634 -1.02 2.73 -33.36
CA GLY A 634 -2.47 2.52 -33.42
C GLY A 634 -3.03 2.62 -34.83
N SER A 635 -4.36 2.71 -34.97
CA SER A 635 -5.03 2.89 -36.28
C SER A 635 -5.19 4.36 -36.70
N GLN A 636 -4.60 5.29 -35.94
CA GLN A 636 -4.70 6.73 -36.15
C GLN A 636 -3.35 7.31 -36.54
N ALA A 637 -3.38 8.50 -37.15
CA ALA A 637 -2.18 9.12 -37.70
C ALA A 637 -1.26 9.74 -36.63
N GLY A 638 -1.80 10.07 -35.45
CA GLY A 638 -1.04 10.71 -34.37
C GLY A 638 -1.00 12.23 -34.51
N ASP A 639 -2.16 12.84 -34.72
CA ASP A 639 -2.34 14.27 -34.94
C ASP A 639 -2.80 15.02 -33.67
N ILE A 640 -2.33 16.26 -33.49
CA ILE A 640 -2.79 17.20 -32.45
C ILE A 640 -3.52 18.38 -33.12
N THR A 641 -4.77 18.63 -32.75
CA THR A 641 -5.56 19.77 -33.25
C THR A 641 -5.96 20.72 -32.12
N VAL A 642 -5.53 21.98 -32.19
CA VAL A 642 -5.94 23.06 -31.29
C VAL A 642 -7.15 23.80 -31.88
N SER A 643 -8.35 23.53 -31.37
CA SER A 643 -9.62 24.08 -31.88
C SER A 643 -10.28 25.11 -30.95
N ALA A 644 -9.72 25.37 -29.77
CA ALA A 644 -10.19 26.40 -28.85
C ALA A 644 -9.04 27.17 -28.21
N PRO A 645 -9.26 28.44 -27.80
CA PRO A 645 -8.19 29.28 -27.26
C PRO A 645 -7.60 28.73 -25.96
N ILE A 646 -6.29 28.93 -25.80
CA ILE A 646 -5.56 28.69 -24.55
C ILE A 646 -5.05 30.05 -24.06
N ALA A 647 -5.30 30.38 -22.80
CA ALA A 647 -4.96 31.67 -22.22
C ALA A 647 -4.28 31.51 -20.86
N LYS A 648 -3.00 31.88 -20.78
CA LYS A 648 -2.26 32.00 -19.53
C LYS A 648 -2.42 33.43 -18.98
N THR A 649 -3.14 33.57 -17.87
CA THR A 649 -3.52 34.87 -17.30
C THR A 649 -2.98 35.13 -15.90
N GLU A 650 -2.31 34.16 -15.28
CA GLU A 650 -1.71 34.30 -13.94
C GLU A 650 -0.59 33.26 -13.72
N GLY A 651 0.01 33.25 -12.53
CA GLY A 651 1.01 32.25 -12.09
C GLY A 651 2.40 32.39 -12.71
N GLY A 652 3.32 31.52 -12.27
CA GLY A 652 4.73 31.53 -12.70
C GLY A 652 4.96 31.14 -14.16
N ASN A 653 6.21 31.19 -14.62
CA ASN A 653 6.59 30.79 -15.98
C ASN A 653 6.18 29.34 -16.27
N ALA A 654 5.62 29.07 -17.46
CA ALA A 654 5.19 27.73 -17.86
C ALA A 654 5.57 27.43 -19.32
N THR A 655 5.54 26.15 -19.69
CA THR A 655 5.72 25.69 -21.07
C THR A 655 4.51 24.88 -21.52
N LEU A 656 4.00 25.16 -22.72
CA LEU A 656 3.08 24.29 -23.44
C LEU A 656 3.86 23.62 -24.58
N THR A 657 4.01 22.30 -24.51
CA THR A 657 4.63 21.50 -25.57
C THR A 657 3.56 20.63 -26.23
N LEU A 658 3.40 20.77 -27.54
CA LEU A 658 2.60 19.90 -28.38
C LEU A 658 3.57 19.10 -29.27
N ARG A 659 3.63 17.78 -29.09
CA ARG A 659 4.50 16.88 -29.85
C ARG A 659 3.68 15.82 -30.59
N ALA A 660 3.34 16.11 -31.84
CA ALA A 660 2.62 15.19 -32.69
C ALA A 660 3.57 14.18 -33.35
N HIS A 661 3.11 12.94 -33.43
CA HIS A 661 3.71 11.90 -34.24
C HIS A 661 3.67 12.31 -35.71
N ASN A 662 2.53 12.86 -36.16
CA ASN A 662 2.29 13.34 -37.52
C ASN A 662 2.05 14.86 -37.53
N ASN A 663 0.79 15.34 -37.58
CA ASN A 663 0.51 16.77 -37.76
C ASN A 663 0.14 17.52 -36.46
N ILE A 664 0.49 18.80 -36.42
CA ILE A 664 -0.08 19.78 -35.50
C ILE A 664 -0.91 20.78 -36.31
N ALA A 665 -2.19 20.94 -35.97
CA ALA A 665 -3.06 21.98 -36.53
C ALA A 665 -3.42 23.01 -35.46
N LEU A 666 -2.88 24.22 -35.56
CA LEU A 666 -3.14 25.33 -34.63
C LEU A 666 -4.23 26.24 -35.22
N ASN A 667 -5.49 26.01 -34.83
CA ASN A 667 -6.66 26.73 -35.37
C ASN A 667 -7.27 27.74 -34.38
N ALA A 668 -6.65 27.95 -33.22
CA ALA A 668 -7.13 28.89 -32.19
C ALA A 668 -5.97 29.56 -31.45
N ASN A 669 -6.27 30.69 -30.80
CA ASN A 669 -5.27 31.55 -30.17
C ASN A 669 -4.57 30.88 -28.98
N ILE A 670 -3.27 31.13 -28.83
CA ILE A 670 -2.50 30.79 -27.62
C ILE A 670 -1.92 32.09 -27.10
N THR A 671 -2.34 32.50 -25.90
CA THR A 671 -2.02 33.82 -25.35
C THR A 671 -1.50 33.74 -23.93
N ALA A 672 -0.62 34.67 -23.56
CA ALA A 672 -0.13 34.89 -22.21
C ALA A 672 -0.19 36.38 -21.87
N SER A 673 -0.65 36.71 -20.67
CA SER A 673 -0.67 38.10 -20.15
C SER A 673 0.14 38.28 -18.86
N GLU A 674 0.33 37.21 -18.08
CA GLU A 674 1.12 37.21 -16.84
C GLU A 674 2.22 36.16 -16.89
N ASN A 675 3.46 36.60 -16.64
CA ASN A 675 4.70 35.83 -16.85
C ASN A 675 4.82 35.21 -18.26
N ARG A 676 5.96 34.59 -18.56
CA ARG A 676 6.21 34.03 -19.91
C ARG A 676 5.55 32.66 -20.10
N LEU A 677 5.01 32.43 -21.30
CA LEU A 677 4.59 31.12 -21.79
C LEU A 677 5.55 30.69 -22.91
N ASN A 678 6.34 29.64 -22.71
CA ASN A 678 7.03 29.01 -23.83
C ASN A 678 6.03 28.14 -24.60
N LEU A 679 6.05 28.21 -25.93
CA LEU A 679 5.24 27.36 -26.80
C LEU A 679 6.16 26.55 -27.72
N VAL A 680 6.11 25.23 -27.59
CA VAL A 680 6.89 24.29 -28.41
C VAL A 680 5.93 23.43 -29.23
N LEU A 681 6.09 23.49 -30.56
CA LEU A 681 5.35 22.67 -31.51
C LEU A 681 6.34 21.73 -32.21
N GLU A 682 6.23 20.44 -32.00
CA GLU A 682 7.05 19.40 -32.62
C GLU A 682 6.16 18.45 -33.43
N SER A 683 6.20 18.56 -34.75
CA SER A 683 5.53 17.64 -35.69
C SER A 683 6.53 16.63 -36.27
N ASP A 684 6.04 15.52 -36.83
CA ASP A 684 6.89 14.45 -37.40
C ASP A 684 7.85 13.88 -36.34
N SER A 685 7.33 13.54 -35.15
CA SER A 685 8.16 13.05 -34.03
C SER A 685 8.66 11.62 -34.19
N ASP A 686 8.19 10.88 -35.21
CA ASP A 686 8.72 9.57 -35.60
C ASP A 686 9.86 9.66 -36.62
N LEU A 687 10.16 10.87 -37.12
CA LEU A 687 11.18 11.14 -38.14
C LEU A 687 10.90 10.43 -39.48
N SER A 688 9.63 10.18 -39.79
CA SER A 688 9.21 9.57 -41.07
C SER A 688 9.40 10.51 -42.26
N GLY A 689 9.51 11.83 -42.02
CA GLY A 689 9.45 12.86 -43.06
C GLY A 689 8.01 13.16 -43.49
N ALA A 690 7.02 12.61 -42.79
CA ALA A 690 5.60 12.77 -43.05
C ALA A 690 4.91 13.38 -41.81
N GLY A 691 4.75 14.69 -41.84
CA GLY A 691 4.06 15.46 -40.81
C GLY A 691 4.17 16.95 -41.09
N ALA A 692 3.34 17.76 -40.45
CA ALA A 692 3.38 19.20 -40.62
C ALA A 692 2.82 19.95 -39.41
N THR A 693 3.40 21.12 -39.13
CA THR A 693 2.74 22.14 -38.30
C THR A 693 2.00 23.11 -39.22
N VAL A 694 0.68 23.19 -39.06
CA VAL A 694 -0.22 24.04 -39.85
C VAL A 694 -0.78 25.16 -38.96
N LEU A 695 -0.46 26.40 -39.32
CA LEU A 695 -0.88 27.61 -38.62
C LEU A 695 -2.15 28.18 -39.26
N GLY A 696 -3.26 28.18 -38.52
CA GLY A 696 -4.59 28.55 -38.98
C GLY A 696 -4.78 30.04 -39.28
N ASN A 697 -5.92 30.37 -39.86
CA ASN A 697 -6.28 31.75 -40.21
C ASN A 697 -6.80 32.53 -38.99
N ARG A 698 -6.36 33.78 -38.85
CA ARG A 698 -6.69 34.72 -37.76
C ARG A 698 -6.32 34.21 -36.37
N VAL A 699 -5.26 33.40 -36.31
CA VAL A 699 -4.69 32.90 -35.06
C VAL A 699 -3.67 33.90 -34.51
N THR A 700 -3.80 34.21 -33.22
CA THR A 700 -2.82 34.98 -32.45
C THR A 700 -2.05 34.07 -31.51
N VAL A 701 -0.72 34.15 -31.59
CA VAL A 701 0.24 33.62 -30.61
C VAL A 701 0.87 34.81 -29.90
N ASP A 702 0.57 35.00 -28.61
CA ASP A 702 1.18 36.05 -27.77
C ASP A 702 1.78 35.39 -26.52
N LEU A 703 3.10 35.45 -26.36
CA LEU A 703 3.81 34.61 -25.37
C LEU A 703 4.36 35.36 -24.17
N ASN A 704 4.12 36.67 -24.09
CA ASN A 704 4.61 37.54 -23.01
C ASN A 704 6.12 37.36 -22.71
N ARG A 705 6.93 37.41 -23.77
CA ARG A 705 8.39 37.18 -23.80
C ARG A 705 8.81 35.73 -23.53
N GLY A 706 7.91 34.77 -23.75
CA GLY A 706 8.23 33.34 -23.83
C GLY A 706 8.58 32.92 -25.25
N ALA A 707 9.39 31.88 -25.39
CA ALA A 707 9.89 31.48 -26.71
C ALA A 707 8.84 30.73 -27.54
N PHE A 708 8.71 31.08 -28.82
CA PHE A 708 8.00 30.27 -29.82
C PHE A 708 8.98 29.38 -30.58
N THR A 709 8.81 28.06 -30.48
CA THR A 709 9.56 27.05 -31.23
C THR A 709 8.59 26.21 -32.05
N ALA A 710 8.81 26.11 -33.37
CA ALA A 710 8.05 25.23 -34.25
C ALA A 710 9.01 24.40 -35.12
N THR A 711 8.97 23.09 -34.92
CA THR A 711 9.84 22.11 -35.57
C THR A 711 9.00 21.07 -36.30
N ALA A 712 9.44 20.71 -37.51
CA ALA A 712 8.93 19.55 -38.25
C ALA A 712 10.16 18.74 -38.67
N ASN A 713 10.35 17.54 -38.12
CA ASN A 713 11.63 16.82 -38.18
C ASN A 713 11.87 16.06 -39.50
N GLY A 714 11.58 16.71 -40.62
CA GLY A 714 11.52 16.14 -41.96
C GLY A 714 10.31 16.69 -42.74
N GLY A 715 9.23 16.99 -42.01
CA GLY A 715 8.02 17.65 -42.48
C GLY A 715 8.13 19.17 -42.75
N ARG A 716 6.99 19.88 -42.71
CA ARG A 716 6.93 21.34 -42.95
C ARG A 716 6.20 22.12 -41.86
N VAL A 717 6.64 23.35 -41.60
CA VAL A 717 5.83 24.39 -40.93
C VAL A 717 5.20 25.27 -42.01
N SER A 718 3.89 25.46 -41.98
CA SER A 718 3.16 26.15 -43.05
C SER A 718 1.89 26.83 -42.54
N PHE A 719 1.38 27.83 -43.27
CA PHE A 719 0.06 28.40 -43.02
C PHE A 719 -1.03 27.54 -43.67
N ALA A 720 -2.22 27.50 -43.07
CA ALA A 720 -3.39 26.87 -43.66
C ALA A 720 -3.75 27.52 -45.02
N PRO A 721 -4.27 26.76 -46.00
CA PRO A 721 -4.78 27.34 -47.24
C PRO A 721 -5.86 28.40 -46.96
N GLY A 722 -5.67 29.61 -47.51
CA GLY A 722 -6.58 30.73 -47.27
C GLY A 722 -6.32 31.52 -45.98
N THR A 723 -5.21 31.28 -45.27
CA THR A 723 -4.77 32.18 -44.18
C THR A 723 -4.51 33.59 -44.72
N THR A 724 -5.30 34.55 -44.22
CA THR A 724 -5.19 35.99 -44.50
C THR A 724 -4.40 36.72 -43.42
N GLU A 725 -4.31 36.16 -42.22
CA GLU A 725 -3.72 36.81 -41.04
C GLU A 725 -3.22 35.74 -40.05
N PHE A 726 -2.00 35.91 -39.54
CA PHE A 726 -1.45 35.18 -38.38
C PHE A 726 -0.60 36.17 -37.60
N THR A 727 -0.77 36.22 -36.28
CA THR A 727 -0.12 37.22 -35.42
C THR A 727 0.81 36.54 -34.45
N LEU A 728 2.09 36.93 -34.43
CA LEU A 728 3.07 36.51 -33.44
C LEU A 728 3.54 37.75 -32.66
N ASN A 729 3.19 37.80 -31.38
CA ASN A 729 3.47 38.90 -30.46
C ASN A 729 4.34 38.43 -29.29
N ASN A 730 5.24 39.30 -28.82
CA ASN A 730 6.03 39.10 -27.60
C ASN A 730 6.62 37.67 -27.48
N ALA A 731 7.23 37.17 -28.55
CA ALA A 731 7.71 35.79 -28.69
C ALA A 731 9.16 35.70 -29.16
#